data_AF-A0AA39XWZ2-F1
#
_entry.id   AF-A0AA39XWZ2-F1
#
_cell.length_a   1.000
_cell.length_b   1.000
_cell.length_c   1.000
_cell.angle_alpha   90.00
_cell.angle_beta   90.00
_cell.angle_gamma   90.00
#
_symmetry.space_group_name_H-M   'P 1'
#
loop_
_entity.id
_entity.type
_entity.pdbx_description
1 polymer ?
#
loop_
_entity_poly.entity_id
_entity_poly.type
_entity_poly.pdbx_seq_one_letter_code
_entity_poly.pdbx_strand_id
1 'polypeptide(L)'
;MAVDVEAPIGLDEVRSSLDARRTTAVVPSTGRLYIRNFSANGETTGPHNHHVLPLGSELPARDPTVAFRWYHCTVNDTEWIQYYLAKISQLNGTFSDDSNTQLERTWRRSERPAGSLPRHILSPHCRFMEPCCEIHEHGDGPEADQQQPESSAEPHGLHSRKAAVSIFLPYLNWESFERVQALHQHNGSSKSPAAGDESRRAGGLSTLHHRRTLDQFYYAGLQDTATRDAGQTVSKWTGASSMSTNGRDQAESDSLVVMVDQLWLWILDGDCLLSFFPSADHQFRGPTSNDFIDVYSAAHHVKTCHDIYDLAALLVRQSVTGIFEHENRKFADLLGIYQWAVGNKAALQVEQFEAFSRSQTRSAYSTVPSDTLELRLSLQVADILDELNMLDTVLGKQVDVVNSLRRALEVLNVKPKEPEQKGGEDPDTTLDIEQLQDGYVSVNLSPSHGPFRMKLFQGDRGHTALNVGSELGSGAMAIGTVSKIGGQAGIHLEHSGTELRRFIDGVRRLRADAKTTQKMLLDLLDLKQKAASLDEARSSTKQGQAVMLFTIITIIFLPLSFFSSYFGQNVSDITGDEKNPTEAQQWKIGGPVSAAVIVLALLIAYYINNPASRLWVWKQKRGNEVSIDRMEELEV
;
A
#
# COMPACT_ATOMS: atom_id res chain seq x y z
N MET A 1 15.36 52.82 21.06
CA MET A 1 13.97 52.62 20.64
C MET A 1 13.40 51.52 21.52
N ALA A 2 12.43 51.88 22.35
CA ALA A 2 11.76 50.96 23.27
C ALA A 2 10.99 49.91 22.44
N VAL A 3 11.10 48.65 22.84
CA VAL A 3 10.27 47.55 22.34
C VAL A 3 9.11 47.43 23.30
N ASP A 4 7.91 47.77 22.84
CA ASP A 4 6.66 47.59 23.58
C ASP A 4 6.43 46.10 23.85
N VAL A 5 6.22 45.77 25.12
CA VAL A 5 5.83 44.44 25.59
C VAL A 5 4.31 44.39 25.55
N GLU A 6 3.73 43.72 24.56
CA GLU A 6 2.29 43.41 24.53
C GLU A 6 1.93 42.46 25.68
N ALA A 7 0.87 42.81 26.41
CA ALA A 7 0.37 42.11 27.58
C ALA A 7 -0.26 40.75 27.22
N PRO A 8 -0.28 39.77 28.15
CA PRO A 8 -0.89 38.47 27.90
C PRO A 8 -2.42 38.59 27.81
N ILE A 9 -2.97 38.15 26.68
CA ILE A 9 -4.40 38.06 26.41
C ILE A 9 -5.04 37.13 27.46
N GLY A 10 -6.05 37.62 28.17
CA GLY A 10 -6.73 36.90 29.25
C GLY A 10 -7.50 35.68 28.74
N LEU A 11 -7.45 34.58 29.50
CA LEU A 11 -8.15 33.32 29.24
C LEU A 11 -9.67 33.47 29.02
N ASP A 12 -10.28 34.57 29.48
CA ASP A 12 -11.71 34.85 29.32
C ASP A 12 -12.07 35.39 27.92
N GLU A 13 -11.14 36.03 27.21
CA GLU A 13 -11.36 36.49 25.81
C GLU A 13 -11.32 35.31 24.83
N VAL A 14 -10.53 34.27 25.13
CA VAL A 14 -10.48 33.04 24.34
C VAL A 14 -11.78 32.22 24.51
N ARG A 15 -12.36 32.20 25.71
CA ARG A 15 -13.68 31.57 25.97
C ARG A 15 -14.82 32.30 25.26
N SER A 16 -14.82 33.63 25.28
CA SER A 16 -15.80 34.46 24.55
C SER A 16 -15.71 34.27 23.03
N SER A 17 -14.49 34.16 22.48
CA SER A 17 -14.27 33.88 21.05
C SER A 17 -14.67 32.46 20.62
N LEU A 18 -14.65 31.48 21.53
CA LEU A 18 -15.08 30.10 21.27
C LEU A 18 -16.61 29.97 21.32
N ASP A 19 -17.28 30.68 22.22
CA ASP A 19 -18.75 30.68 22.29
C ASP A 19 -19.41 31.51 21.18
N ALA A 20 -18.75 32.57 20.67
CA ALA A 20 -19.26 33.33 19.52
C ALA A 20 -19.19 32.57 18.17
N ARG A 21 -18.34 31.52 18.07
CA ARG A 21 -18.26 30.65 16.88
C ARG A 21 -19.29 29.52 16.88
N ARG A 22 -20.08 29.36 17.95
CA ARG A 22 -21.11 28.30 18.08
C ARG A 22 -22.41 28.59 17.34
N THR A 23 -22.56 29.76 16.75
CA THR A 23 -23.74 30.12 15.98
C THR A 23 -23.31 30.62 14.61
N THR A 24 -23.77 29.90 13.57
CA THR A 24 -23.58 30.19 12.13
C THR A 24 -22.23 29.81 11.51
N ALA A 25 -22.04 28.52 11.26
CA ALA A 25 -21.25 28.04 10.12
C ALA A 25 -21.83 26.69 9.65
N VAL A 26 -22.94 26.75 8.92
CA VAL A 26 -23.43 25.58 8.18
C VAL A 26 -22.52 25.42 6.96
N VAL A 27 -21.44 24.66 7.14
CA VAL A 27 -20.78 23.98 6.02
C VAL A 27 -21.36 22.57 6.01
N PRO A 28 -22.10 22.14 4.96
CA PRO A 28 -22.67 20.81 4.95
C PRO A 28 -21.54 19.81 4.71
N SER A 29 -20.97 19.25 5.78
CA SER A 29 -20.37 17.94 5.66
C SER A 29 -21.50 16.99 5.26
N THR A 30 -21.46 16.47 4.04
CA THR A 30 -22.49 15.56 3.48
C THR A 30 -22.59 14.22 4.22
N GLY A 31 -21.78 14.00 5.26
CA GLY A 31 -21.83 12.81 6.08
C GLY A 31 -23.09 12.70 6.93
N ARG A 32 -23.37 11.48 7.37
CA ARG A 32 -24.52 11.14 8.22
C ARG A 32 -24.02 10.49 9.51
N LEU A 33 -24.83 10.62 10.55
CA LEU A 33 -24.71 9.88 11.80
C LEU A 33 -25.76 8.78 11.82
N TYR A 34 -25.31 7.54 11.92
CA TYR A 34 -26.14 6.36 12.15
C TYR A 34 -26.13 6.00 13.63
N ILE A 35 -27.30 5.81 14.22
CA ILE A 35 -27.46 5.38 15.61
C ILE A 35 -28.18 4.05 15.61
N ARG A 36 -27.61 3.04 16.29
CA ARG A 36 -28.25 1.74 16.53
C ARG A 36 -28.27 1.43 18.02
N ASN A 37 -29.43 0.99 18.48
CA ASN A 37 -29.65 0.55 19.86
C ASN A 37 -29.68 -0.99 19.93
N PHE A 38 -28.99 -1.56 20.90
CA PHE A 38 -28.95 -3.00 21.15
C PHE A 38 -29.53 -3.28 22.53
N SER A 39 -30.42 -4.27 22.66
CA SER A 39 -30.98 -4.72 23.94
C SER A 39 -30.33 -6.02 24.39
N ALA A 40 -30.52 -6.40 25.66
CA ALA A 40 -29.93 -7.60 26.25
C ALA A 40 -30.33 -8.92 25.56
N ASN A 41 -31.44 -8.92 24.80
CA ASN A 41 -31.94 -10.07 24.05
C ASN A 41 -31.64 -9.99 22.53
N GLY A 42 -30.73 -9.10 22.11
CA GLY A 42 -30.41 -8.84 20.70
C GLY A 42 -30.99 -7.52 20.17
N GLU A 43 -30.95 -7.34 18.85
CA GLU A 43 -31.44 -6.11 18.21
C GLU A 43 -32.96 -5.92 18.44
N THR A 44 -33.33 -4.81 19.06
CA THR A 44 -34.73 -4.44 19.33
C THR A 44 -35.47 -4.20 18.03
N THR A 45 -36.38 -5.12 17.65
CA THR A 45 -37.19 -4.95 16.44
C THR A 45 -38.25 -3.87 16.67
N GLY A 46 -38.00 -2.65 16.16
CA GLY A 46 -38.96 -1.55 16.22
C GLY A 46 -38.52 -0.31 15.41
N PRO A 47 -39.46 0.58 15.02
CA PRO A 47 -39.19 1.78 14.22
C PRO A 47 -38.30 2.83 14.92
N HIS A 48 -38.01 2.66 16.22
CA HIS A 48 -37.15 3.53 17.02
C HIS A 48 -35.72 2.99 17.21
N ASN A 49 -35.37 1.89 16.53
CA ASN A 49 -34.10 1.20 16.78
C ASN A 49 -32.92 1.71 15.92
N HIS A 50 -33.25 2.42 14.85
CA HIS A 50 -32.27 2.96 13.91
C HIS A 50 -32.59 4.43 13.62
N HIS A 51 -31.62 5.31 13.85
CA HIS A 51 -31.73 6.72 13.47
C HIS A 51 -30.64 7.07 12.47
N VAL A 52 -31.01 7.79 11.42
CA VAL A 52 -30.08 8.39 10.46
C VAL A 52 -30.27 9.89 10.54
N LEU A 53 -29.26 10.59 11.03
CA LEU A 53 -29.29 12.02 11.27
C LEU A 53 -28.23 12.72 10.43
N PRO A 54 -28.47 13.95 9.94
CA PRO A 54 -27.40 14.82 9.47
C PRO A 54 -26.34 15.03 10.57
N LEU A 55 -25.07 15.12 10.19
CA LEU A 55 -24.01 15.46 11.15
C LEU A 55 -24.32 16.81 11.84
N GLY A 56 -24.02 16.89 13.14
CA GLY A 56 -24.34 18.05 13.98
C GLY A 56 -25.75 18.08 14.58
N SER A 57 -26.65 17.20 14.14
CA SER A 57 -27.97 17.03 14.77
C SER A 57 -27.85 16.71 16.27
N GLU A 58 -28.86 17.10 17.04
CA GLU A 58 -28.95 16.69 18.45
C GLU A 58 -29.11 15.18 18.58
N LEU A 59 -28.44 14.61 19.58
CA LEU A 59 -28.51 13.17 19.83
C LEU A 59 -29.80 12.83 20.61
N PRO A 60 -30.50 11.75 20.23
CA PRO A 60 -31.68 11.31 20.96
C PRO A 60 -31.30 10.86 22.37
N ALA A 61 -32.21 11.11 23.32
CA ALA A 61 -32.06 10.69 24.71
C ALA A 61 -31.81 9.17 24.82
N ARG A 62 -31.13 8.75 25.89
CA ARG A 62 -30.88 7.33 26.15
C ARG A 62 -32.19 6.66 26.58
N ASP A 63 -32.60 5.64 25.84
CA ASP A 63 -33.70 4.76 26.26
C ASP A 63 -33.13 3.78 27.30
N PRO A 64 -33.71 3.71 28.52
CA PRO A 64 -33.24 2.85 29.59
C PRO A 64 -33.33 1.35 29.29
N THR A 65 -34.06 0.93 28.26
CA THR A 65 -34.19 -0.48 27.83
C THR A 65 -33.04 -0.96 26.93
N VAL A 66 -32.16 -0.03 26.52
CA VAL A 66 -31.02 -0.28 25.63
C VAL A 66 -29.79 -0.67 26.45
N ALA A 67 -29.24 -1.86 26.16
CA ALA A 67 -28.03 -2.38 26.79
C ALA A 67 -26.80 -1.58 26.36
N PHE A 68 -26.60 -1.40 25.05
CA PHE A 68 -25.53 -0.56 24.51
C PHE A 68 -25.94 0.10 23.19
N ARG A 69 -25.22 1.16 22.82
CA ARG A 69 -25.52 1.98 21.63
C ARG A 69 -24.30 2.13 20.72
N TRP A 70 -24.53 2.05 19.42
CA TRP A 70 -23.51 2.31 18.39
C TRP A 70 -23.84 3.59 17.62
N TYR A 71 -22.92 4.55 17.68
CA TYR A 71 -22.89 5.78 16.92
C TYR A 71 -21.85 5.66 15.80
N HIS A 72 -22.28 5.77 14.54
CA HIS A 72 -21.39 5.67 13.39
C HIS A 72 -21.47 6.91 12.51
N CYS A 73 -20.34 7.59 12.34
CA CYS A 73 -20.16 8.68 11.38
C CYS A 73 -19.61 8.14 10.06
N THR A 74 -20.22 8.53 8.94
CA THR A 74 -19.87 8.04 7.59
C THR A 74 -18.58 8.62 7.01
N VAL A 75 -17.95 9.57 7.70
CA VAL A 75 -16.75 10.28 7.28
C VAL A 75 -15.80 10.44 8.45
N ASN A 76 -14.50 10.50 8.15
CA ASN A 76 -13.45 10.66 9.13
C ASN A 76 -13.14 12.15 9.26
N ASP A 77 -13.60 12.80 10.32
CA ASP A 77 -13.42 14.23 10.53
C ASP A 77 -13.12 14.52 12.00
N THR A 78 -12.02 15.21 12.24
CA THR A 78 -11.54 15.53 13.59
C THR A 78 -12.41 16.53 14.35
N GLU A 79 -13.17 17.36 13.65
CA GLU A 79 -14.13 18.28 14.26
C GLU A 79 -15.32 17.53 14.89
N TRP A 80 -15.84 16.54 14.15
CA TRP A 80 -16.97 15.72 14.59
C TRP A 80 -16.61 14.79 15.76
N ILE A 81 -15.35 14.35 15.88
CA ILE A 81 -14.87 13.60 17.05
C ILE A 81 -15.12 14.41 18.33
N GLN A 82 -14.61 15.64 18.39
CA GLN A 82 -14.72 16.50 19.58
C GLN A 82 -16.18 16.79 19.92
N TYR A 83 -16.99 17.09 18.90
CA TYR A 83 -18.41 17.35 19.08
C TYR A 83 -19.14 16.15 19.72
N TYR A 84 -18.99 14.96 19.14
CA TYR A 84 -19.74 13.79 19.62
C TYR A 84 -19.22 13.23 20.93
N LEU A 85 -17.90 13.24 21.19
CA LEU A 85 -17.37 12.85 22.51
C LEU A 85 -17.95 13.74 23.62
N ALA A 86 -17.94 15.06 23.43
CA ALA A 86 -18.51 16.00 24.40
C ALA A 86 -20.02 15.81 24.59
N LYS A 87 -20.77 15.62 23.50
CA LYS A 87 -22.23 15.45 23.55
C LYS A 87 -22.63 14.13 24.22
N ILE A 88 -21.95 13.03 23.89
CA ILE A 88 -22.17 11.72 24.51
C ILE A 88 -21.85 11.80 26.01
N SER A 89 -20.76 12.47 26.37
CA SER A 89 -20.39 12.69 27.77
C SER A 89 -21.46 13.45 28.55
N GLN A 90 -22.04 14.50 27.97
CA GLN A 90 -23.12 15.27 28.60
C GLN A 90 -24.39 14.44 28.79
N LEU A 91 -24.74 13.59 27.83
CA LEU A 91 -25.98 12.80 27.86
C LEU A 91 -25.91 11.60 28.79
N ASN A 92 -24.76 10.94 28.86
CA ASN A 92 -24.58 9.75 29.68
C ASN A 92 -24.19 10.10 31.13
N GLY A 93 -23.72 11.32 31.40
CA GLY A 93 -23.39 11.80 32.75
C GLY A 93 -22.18 11.09 33.38
N THR A 94 -21.31 10.48 32.57
CA THR A 94 -20.39 9.42 33.03
C THR A 94 -18.89 9.67 32.83
N PHE A 95 -18.47 10.78 32.22
CA PHE A 95 -17.03 11.06 32.13
C PHE A 95 -16.60 12.10 33.17
N SER A 96 -15.55 11.78 33.94
CA SER A 96 -14.72 12.83 34.54
C SER A 96 -14.07 13.65 33.42
N ASP A 97 -13.88 14.95 33.63
CA ASP A 97 -13.16 15.82 32.67
C ASP A 97 -11.80 15.23 32.26
N ASP A 98 -11.13 14.50 33.17
CA ASP A 98 -9.83 13.87 32.92
C ASP A 98 -9.87 12.78 31.85
N SER A 99 -10.91 11.95 31.84
CA SER A 99 -11.06 10.85 30.86
C SER A 99 -11.36 11.36 29.43
N ASN A 100 -12.19 12.39 29.29
CA ASN A 100 -12.38 13.10 28.02
C ASN A 100 -11.07 13.72 27.54
N THR A 101 -10.30 14.31 28.46
CA THR A 101 -9.00 14.90 28.15
C THR A 101 -7.98 13.84 27.72
N GLN A 102 -7.99 12.63 28.29
CA GLN A 102 -7.13 11.52 27.85
C GLN A 102 -7.50 10.99 26.45
N LEU A 103 -8.78 10.80 26.18
CA LEU A 103 -9.28 10.41 24.86
C LEU A 103 -8.89 11.44 23.80
N GLU A 104 -9.03 12.74 24.15
CA GLU A 104 -8.67 13.85 23.29
C GLU A 104 -7.15 13.90 23.02
N ARG A 105 -6.34 13.79 24.08
CA ARG A 105 -4.87 13.73 23.95
C ARG A 105 -4.43 12.55 23.09
N THR A 106 -5.15 11.43 23.13
CA THR A 106 -4.76 10.24 22.38
C THR A 106 -4.94 10.41 20.89
N TRP A 107 -6.12 10.83 20.43
CA TRP A 107 -6.28 11.04 18.99
C TRP A 107 -5.40 12.19 18.48
N ARG A 108 -5.22 13.27 19.26
CA ARG A 108 -4.31 14.37 18.89
C ARG A 108 -2.85 13.92 18.75
N ARG A 109 -2.40 12.97 19.59
CA ARG A 109 -1.05 12.38 19.49
C ARG A 109 -0.93 11.39 18.34
N SER A 110 -1.99 10.66 18.04
CA SER A 110 -2.04 9.73 16.92
C SER A 110 -2.14 10.45 15.58
N GLU A 111 -2.63 11.68 15.54
CA GLU A 111 -2.76 12.43 14.30
C GLU A 111 -1.38 12.75 13.68
N ARG A 112 -1.24 12.43 12.40
CA ARG A 112 -0.10 12.78 11.57
C ARG A 112 -0.48 13.85 10.55
N PRO A 113 0.45 14.76 10.19
CA PRO A 113 1.79 14.91 10.77
C PRO A 113 1.73 15.48 12.20
N ALA A 114 2.55 14.95 13.11
CA ALA A 114 2.56 15.36 14.53
C ALA A 114 3.31 16.68 14.80
N GLY A 115 3.69 17.43 13.76
CA GLY A 115 4.47 18.66 13.84
C GLY A 115 4.03 19.70 12.81
N SER A 116 4.49 20.94 12.99
CA SER A 116 4.14 22.08 12.13
C SER A 116 4.94 22.07 10.83
N LEU A 117 4.64 21.11 9.94
CA LEU A 117 5.09 21.17 8.55
C LEU A 117 4.42 22.37 7.85
N PRO A 118 5.15 23.11 6.98
CA PRO A 118 4.56 24.21 6.22
C PRO A 118 3.35 23.76 5.41
N ARG A 119 2.25 24.51 5.46
CA ARG A 119 0.99 24.08 4.83
C ARG A 119 1.06 23.89 3.32
N HIS A 120 1.92 24.64 2.63
CA HIS A 120 2.07 24.58 1.19
C HIS A 120 2.73 23.27 0.69
N ILE A 121 3.36 22.50 1.59
CA ILE A 121 3.92 21.18 1.25
C ILE A 121 3.01 20.02 1.65
N LEU A 122 1.91 20.29 2.37
CA LEU A 122 1.00 19.26 2.88
C LEU A 122 -0.12 19.01 1.87
N SER A 123 -0.09 17.83 1.26
CA SER A 123 -1.23 17.33 0.51
C SER A 123 -2.34 16.84 1.46
N PRO A 124 -3.62 16.85 1.03
CA PRO A 124 -4.74 16.45 1.90
C PRO A 124 -4.62 15.02 2.44
N HIS A 125 -3.99 14.11 1.69
CA HIS A 125 -3.76 12.72 2.09
C HIS A 125 -2.63 12.53 3.12
N CYS A 126 -1.84 13.56 3.42
CA CYS A 126 -0.80 13.50 4.44
C CYS A 126 -1.38 13.41 5.86
N ARG A 127 -2.65 13.78 6.04
CA ARG A 127 -3.35 13.70 7.33
C ARG A 127 -3.95 12.32 7.56
N PHE A 128 -3.56 11.67 8.64
CA PHE A 128 -4.08 10.35 9.02
C PHE A 128 -3.88 10.07 10.51
N MET A 129 -4.63 9.13 11.06
CA MET A 129 -4.36 8.60 12.40
C MET A 129 -3.31 7.49 12.33
N GLU A 130 -2.22 7.60 13.08
CA GLU A 130 -1.25 6.53 13.26
C GLU A 130 -1.98 5.29 13.82
N PRO A 131 -1.76 4.09 13.25
CA PRO A 131 -2.44 2.89 13.73
C PRO A 131 -2.06 2.56 15.17
N CYS A 132 -3.05 2.45 16.06
CA CYS A 132 -2.84 2.03 17.43
C CYS A 132 -4.12 1.47 18.05
N CYS A 133 -3.96 0.81 19.21
CA CYS A 133 -5.04 0.47 20.12
C CYS A 133 -4.57 0.77 21.54
N GLU A 134 -5.29 1.65 22.25
CA GLU A 134 -4.92 2.12 23.59
C GLU A 134 -6.09 2.00 24.57
N ILE A 135 -5.79 1.62 25.81
CA ILE A 135 -6.72 1.60 26.93
C ILE A 135 -6.51 2.89 27.75
N HIS A 136 -7.59 3.54 28.12
CA HIS A 136 -7.62 4.76 28.92
C HIS A 136 -8.23 4.44 30.28
N GLU A 137 -7.40 4.50 31.33
CA GLU A 137 -7.86 4.29 32.70
C GLU A 137 -8.47 5.58 33.26
N HIS A 138 -9.61 5.44 33.95
CA HIS A 138 -10.18 6.54 34.73
C HIS A 138 -9.24 6.84 35.89
N GLY A 139 -8.62 8.02 35.90
CA GLY A 139 -7.74 8.45 36.98
C GLY A 139 -8.49 8.48 38.30
N ASP A 140 -7.92 7.88 39.34
CA ASP A 140 -8.34 8.16 40.71
C ASP A 140 -8.18 9.67 40.94
N GLY A 141 -9.22 10.33 41.45
CA GLY A 141 -9.16 11.75 41.82
C GLY A 141 -8.02 12.02 42.82
N PRO A 142 -7.62 13.28 43.02
CA PRO A 142 -6.48 13.62 43.87
C PRO A 142 -6.68 13.03 45.25
N GLU A 143 -5.63 12.39 45.78
CA GLU A 143 -5.55 11.81 47.12
C GLU A 143 -6.19 12.77 48.14
N ALA A 144 -7.42 12.43 48.57
CA ALA A 144 -8.02 13.08 49.71
C ALA A 144 -7.21 12.68 50.94
N ASP A 145 -6.76 13.69 51.68
CA ASP A 145 -5.94 13.61 52.88
C ASP A 145 -6.22 12.39 53.76
N GLN A 146 -5.13 11.84 54.30
CA GLN A 146 -5.11 10.84 55.36
C GLN A 146 -5.88 11.34 56.60
N GLN A 147 -7.17 11.04 56.66
CA GLN A 147 -7.91 10.95 57.92
C GLN A 147 -8.57 9.58 57.99
N GLN A 148 -8.06 8.76 58.90
CA GLN A 148 -8.64 7.47 59.29
C GLN A 148 -10.13 7.62 59.62
N PRO A 149 -10.99 6.71 59.17
CA PRO A 149 -12.24 6.42 59.84
C PRO A 149 -12.11 5.09 60.59
N GLU A 150 -12.25 5.15 61.90
CA GLU A 150 -12.63 3.99 62.70
C GLU A 150 -14.11 3.64 62.44
N SER A 151 -14.42 2.35 62.59
CA SER A 151 -15.74 1.72 62.72
C SER A 151 -16.52 1.31 61.44
N SER A 152 -16.44 -0.01 61.21
CA SER A 152 -17.55 -0.92 60.86
C SER A 152 -18.72 -0.39 60.03
N ALA A 153 -18.59 -0.47 58.70
CA ALA A 153 -19.69 -0.76 57.79
C ALA A 153 -19.13 -1.54 56.59
N GLU A 154 -19.79 -2.63 56.20
CA GLU A 154 -19.38 -3.46 55.07
C GLU A 154 -19.36 -2.67 53.74
N PRO A 155 -18.40 -2.93 52.83
CA PRO A 155 -18.38 -2.29 51.54
C PRO A 155 -19.40 -2.95 50.60
N HIS A 156 -20.60 -2.36 50.54
CA HIS A 156 -21.53 -2.61 49.44
C HIS A 156 -20.99 -2.01 48.13
N GLY A 157 -20.85 -2.83 47.08
CA GLY A 157 -20.79 -2.40 45.68
C GLY A 157 -19.41 -2.39 45.02
N LEU A 158 -18.98 -3.55 44.52
CA LEU A 158 -17.85 -3.66 43.59
C LEU A 158 -18.26 -3.09 42.22
N HIS A 159 -18.09 -1.78 41.99
CA HIS A 159 -18.27 -1.19 40.67
C HIS A 159 -17.19 -1.71 39.71
N SER A 160 -17.61 -2.36 38.62
CA SER A 160 -16.72 -2.76 37.52
C SER A 160 -16.00 -1.53 36.97
N ARG A 161 -14.67 -1.60 36.86
CA ARG A 161 -13.80 -0.49 36.43
C ARG A 161 -14.04 -0.26 34.93
N LYS A 162 -14.80 0.77 34.56
CA LYS A 162 -15.09 1.10 33.16
C LYS A 162 -13.89 1.84 32.56
N ALA A 163 -13.12 1.18 31.71
CA ALA A 163 -12.03 1.81 30.96
C ALA A 163 -12.50 2.09 29.53
N ALA A 164 -12.01 3.19 28.95
CA ALA A 164 -12.28 3.50 27.55
C ALA A 164 -11.19 2.90 26.65
N VAL A 165 -11.52 2.55 25.41
CA VAL A 165 -10.56 2.01 24.44
C VAL A 165 -10.64 2.81 23.16
N SER A 166 -9.49 3.22 22.61
CA SER A 166 -9.40 3.88 21.30
C SER A 166 -8.66 2.99 20.31
N ILE A 167 -9.18 2.82 19.10
CA ILE A 167 -8.59 2.02 18.03
C ILE A 167 -8.53 2.86 16.75
N PHE A 168 -7.35 2.91 16.14
CA PHE A 168 -7.15 3.42 14.78
C PHE A 168 -6.57 2.31 13.92
N LEU A 169 -7.31 1.86 12.92
CA LEU A 169 -6.98 0.68 12.12
C LEU A 169 -7.02 1.03 10.62
N PRO A 170 -5.90 0.90 9.89
CA PRO A 170 -5.93 0.99 8.43
C PRO A 170 -6.53 -0.30 7.85
N TYR A 171 -7.35 -0.18 6.81
CA TYR A 171 -7.89 -1.33 6.12
C TYR A 171 -8.04 -1.15 4.62
N LEU A 172 -7.92 -2.27 3.91
CA LEU A 172 -7.99 -2.29 2.45
C LEU A 172 -9.45 -2.17 2.00
N ASN A 173 -9.66 -1.38 0.97
CA ASN A 173 -10.96 -1.17 0.35
C ASN A 173 -10.80 -0.85 -1.15
N TRP A 174 -11.91 -0.69 -1.86
CA TRP A 174 -11.92 -0.37 -3.29
C TRP A 174 -12.39 1.06 -3.56
N GLU A 175 -11.92 1.62 -4.67
CA GLU A 175 -12.53 2.77 -5.35
C GLU A 175 -12.40 2.63 -6.88
N SER A 176 -13.25 3.31 -7.66
CA SER A 176 -13.03 3.44 -9.10
C SER A 176 -11.98 4.51 -9.41
N PHE A 177 -11.18 4.28 -10.45
CA PHE A 177 -10.14 5.23 -10.84
C PHE A 177 -10.71 6.59 -11.27
N GLU A 178 -11.87 6.63 -11.93
CA GLU A 178 -12.58 7.87 -12.24
C GLU A 178 -12.80 8.75 -11.00
N ARG A 179 -13.19 8.13 -9.88
CA ARG A 179 -13.44 8.84 -8.62
C ARG A 179 -12.15 9.26 -7.94
N VAL A 180 -11.12 8.41 -7.98
CA VAL A 180 -9.78 8.79 -7.52
C VAL A 180 -9.27 10.00 -8.29
N GLN A 181 -9.46 10.05 -9.62
CA GLN A 181 -9.12 11.22 -10.43
C GLN A 181 -9.96 12.45 -10.07
N ALA A 182 -11.26 12.30 -9.88
CA ALA A 182 -12.12 13.41 -9.46
C ALA A 182 -11.66 14.00 -8.11
N LEU A 183 -11.26 13.14 -7.17
CA LEU A 183 -10.68 13.56 -5.88
C LEU A 183 -9.34 14.31 -6.06
N HIS A 184 -8.47 13.87 -6.99
CA HIS A 184 -7.21 14.57 -7.30
C HIS A 184 -7.44 15.93 -7.96
N GLN A 185 -8.36 16.02 -8.93
CA GLN A 185 -8.67 17.26 -9.65
C GLN A 185 -9.30 18.32 -8.73
N HIS A 186 -10.15 17.90 -7.79
CA HIS A 186 -10.73 18.79 -6.78
C HIS A 186 -9.69 19.35 -5.81
N ASN A 187 -8.59 18.62 -5.60
CA ASN A 187 -7.48 19.03 -4.73
C ASN A 187 -6.42 19.86 -5.49
N GLY A 188 -6.24 19.64 -6.80
CA GLY A 188 -5.25 20.34 -7.64
C GLY A 188 -5.76 21.63 -8.32
N SER A 189 -7.07 21.76 -8.54
CA SER A 189 -7.65 22.97 -9.14
C SER A 189 -7.86 24.07 -8.08
N SER A 190 -6.83 24.90 -7.90
CA SER A 190 -6.93 26.19 -7.20
C SER A 190 -7.80 27.23 -7.94
N LYS A 191 -8.74 26.81 -8.81
CA LYS A 191 -9.72 27.66 -9.49
C LYS A 191 -11.00 26.86 -9.80
N SER A 192 -12.00 26.93 -8.92
CA SER A 192 -13.40 26.68 -9.29
C SER A 192 -14.33 27.60 -8.47
N PRO A 193 -15.45 28.09 -9.05
CA PRO A 193 -16.04 29.37 -8.73
C PRO A 193 -17.09 29.33 -7.62
N ALA A 194 -17.16 30.44 -6.88
CA ALA A 194 -18.38 31.05 -6.37
C ALA A 194 -19.42 30.17 -5.65
N ALA A 195 -19.04 29.48 -4.58
CA ALA A 195 -19.95 29.17 -3.47
C ALA A 195 -19.15 28.84 -2.18
N GLY A 196 -19.26 29.70 -1.16
CA GLY A 196 -18.77 29.44 0.20
C GLY A 196 -17.38 29.99 0.55
N ASP A 197 -17.18 31.30 0.42
CA ASP A 197 -15.90 32.00 0.65
C ASP A 197 -15.64 32.41 2.12
N GLU A 198 -16.37 31.87 3.11
CA GLU A 198 -16.18 32.27 4.52
C GLU A 198 -15.24 31.35 5.30
N SER A 199 -15.20 30.04 5.03
CA SER A 199 -14.27 29.13 5.72
C SER A 199 -12.81 29.32 5.30
N ARG A 200 -12.57 29.84 4.08
CA ARG A 200 -11.23 30.15 3.57
C ARG A 200 -10.58 31.37 4.22
N ARG A 201 -11.35 32.29 4.80
CA ARG A 201 -10.83 33.47 5.53
C ARG A 201 -10.24 33.10 6.90
N ALA A 202 -10.54 31.90 7.41
CA ALA A 202 -10.06 31.42 8.71
C ALA A 202 -8.80 30.55 8.64
N GLY A 203 -8.10 30.47 7.50
CA GLY A 203 -6.75 29.90 7.40
C GLY A 203 -6.55 28.57 8.14
N GLY A 204 -7.51 27.65 8.11
CA GLY A 204 -7.40 26.31 8.71
C GLY A 204 -7.18 25.25 7.62
N LEU A 205 -6.43 24.18 7.93
CA LEU A 205 -6.37 22.99 7.09
C LEU A 205 -7.68 22.19 7.31
N SER A 206 -8.33 21.71 6.25
CA SER A 206 -9.60 20.94 6.33
C SER A 206 -9.49 19.80 7.35
N THR A 207 -10.40 19.73 8.32
CA THR A 207 -10.47 18.72 9.42
C THR A 207 -10.87 17.32 8.94
N LEU A 208 -11.37 17.23 7.71
CA LEU A 208 -11.72 16.00 7.02
C LEU A 208 -10.46 15.22 6.62
N HIS A 209 -10.43 13.94 7.01
CA HIS A 209 -9.43 12.98 6.57
C HIS A 209 -9.92 12.28 5.30
N HIS A 210 -9.17 12.48 4.22
CA HIS A 210 -9.49 11.86 2.94
C HIS A 210 -9.15 10.36 2.96
N ARG A 211 -9.94 9.58 2.21
CA ARG A 211 -9.59 8.21 1.83
C ARG A 211 -8.29 8.24 1.05
N ARG A 212 -7.40 7.28 1.30
CA ARG A 212 -6.05 7.24 0.70
C ARG A 212 -5.92 6.05 -0.22
N THR A 213 -5.23 6.20 -1.33
CA THR A 213 -4.78 5.06 -2.14
C THR A 213 -3.66 4.31 -1.42
N LEU A 214 -3.29 3.13 -1.94
CA LEU A 214 -2.16 2.36 -1.43
C LEU A 214 -0.85 3.17 -1.43
N ASP A 215 -0.55 3.91 -2.50
CA ASP A 215 0.62 4.78 -2.57
C ASP A 215 0.55 5.96 -1.60
N GLN A 216 -0.60 6.63 -1.49
CA GLN A 216 -0.78 7.73 -0.53
C GLN A 216 -0.66 7.29 0.93
N PHE A 217 -1.01 6.03 1.23
CA PHE A 217 -0.79 5.45 2.55
C PHE A 217 0.70 5.24 2.84
N TYR A 218 1.43 4.65 1.90
CA TYR A 218 2.84 4.30 2.10
C TYR A 218 3.76 5.53 2.00
N TYR A 219 3.51 6.40 1.03
CA TYR A 219 4.25 7.62 0.77
C TYR A 219 3.49 8.87 1.21
N ALA A 220 3.11 8.91 2.49
CA ALA A 220 2.27 9.96 3.05
C ALA A 220 2.83 11.40 2.94
N GLY A 221 4.08 11.59 2.52
CA GLY A 221 4.70 12.90 2.31
C GLY A 221 4.83 13.33 0.84
N LEU A 222 4.40 12.52 -0.13
CA LEU A 222 4.44 12.91 -1.55
C LEU A 222 3.35 13.92 -1.86
N GLN A 223 3.65 14.91 -2.70
CA GLN A 223 2.64 15.92 -3.07
C GLN A 223 1.63 15.37 -4.07
N ASP A 224 2.12 14.66 -5.09
CA ASP A 224 1.32 14.06 -6.15
C ASP A 224 1.62 12.56 -6.26
N THR A 225 0.56 11.77 -6.22
CA THR A 225 0.59 10.31 -6.40
C THR A 225 -0.20 9.87 -7.62
N ALA A 226 -0.79 10.79 -8.41
CA ALA A 226 -1.75 10.44 -9.46
C ALA A 226 -1.19 9.45 -10.50
N THR A 227 0.06 9.64 -10.92
CA THR A 227 0.74 8.73 -11.86
C THR A 227 1.03 7.36 -11.24
N ARG A 228 1.32 7.30 -9.94
CA ARG A 228 1.55 6.06 -9.19
C ARG A 228 0.23 5.31 -8.98
N ASP A 229 -0.82 6.04 -8.62
CA ASP A 229 -2.18 5.53 -8.43
C ASP A 229 -2.74 4.96 -9.73
N ALA A 230 -2.49 5.61 -10.88
CA ALA A 230 -2.82 5.09 -12.21
C ALA A 230 -2.02 3.84 -12.60
N GLY A 231 -0.82 3.70 -12.02
CA GLY A 231 0.11 2.62 -12.26
C GLY A 231 -0.13 1.37 -11.42
N GLN A 232 -1.08 1.37 -10.47
CA GLN A 232 -1.34 0.22 -9.61
C GLN A 232 -1.60 -1.04 -10.44
N THR A 233 -1.01 -2.17 -10.02
CA THR A 233 -1.19 -3.48 -10.67
C THR A 233 -2.66 -3.82 -10.81
N VAL A 234 -3.46 -3.61 -9.77
CA VAL A 234 -4.90 -3.92 -9.84
C VAL A 234 -5.61 -3.10 -10.92
N SER A 235 -5.25 -1.83 -11.10
CA SER A 235 -5.87 -0.98 -12.11
C SER A 235 -5.55 -1.41 -13.53
N LYS A 236 -4.39 -2.04 -13.76
CA LYS A 236 -3.98 -2.61 -15.05
C LYS A 236 -4.74 -3.90 -15.41
N TRP A 237 -5.35 -4.57 -14.43
CA TRP A 237 -5.97 -5.89 -14.59
C TRP A 237 -7.47 -5.92 -14.24
N THR A 238 -8.12 -4.77 -14.10
CA THR A 238 -9.56 -4.67 -13.81
C THR A 238 -10.26 -3.79 -14.86
N GLY A 239 -11.57 -3.55 -14.76
CA GLY A 239 -12.35 -2.74 -15.73
C GLY A 239 -13.05 -3.56 -16.83
N ALA A 240 -14.08 -2.98 -17.44
CA ALA A 240 -14.93 -3.59 -18.46
C ALA A 240 -14.37 -3.43 -19.88
N SER A 241 -13.51 -2.45 -20.10
CA SER A 241 -12.90 -2.18 -21.40
C SER A 241 -11.87 -3.26 -21.74
N SER A 242 -12.08 -3.95 -22.88
CA SER A 242 -11.28 -5.07 -23.44
C SER A 242 -9.88 -5.23 -22.83
N MET A 243 -9.75 -6.07 -21.80
CA MET A 243 -8.44 -6.41 -21.22
C MET A 243 -7.58 -7.11 -22.28
N SER A 244 -6.43 -6.53 -22.60
CA SER A 244 -5.40 -7.24 -23.36
C SER A 244 -4.91 -8.45 -22.55
N THR A 245 -4.36 -9.48 -23.21
CA THR A 245 -3.78 -10.65 -22.54
C THR A 245 -2.64 -10.31 -21.56
N ASN A 246 -2.05 -9.11 -21.67
CA ASN A 246 -0.92 -8.64 -20.87
C ASN A 246 -1.29 -7.50 -19.88
N GLY A 247 -2.59 -7.24 -19.70
CA GLY A 247 -3.10 -6.11 -18.92
C GLY A 247 -3.03 -4.78 -19.69
N ARG A 248 -3.42 -3.69 -19.04
CA ARG A 248 -3.29 -2.32 -19.54
C ARG A 248 -1.97 -1.68 -19.09
N ASP A 249 -1.55 -0.64 -19.79
CA ASP A 249 -0.36 0.12 -19.42
C ASP A 249 -0.62 1.09 -18.26
N GLN A 250 -1.83 1.65 -18.21
CA GLN A 250 -2.31 2.58 -17.18
C GLN A 250 -3.79 2.32 -16.85
N ALA A 251 -4.23 2.88 -15.73
CA ALA A 251 -5.62 2.90 -15.33
C ALA A 251 -6.49 3.72 -16.31
N GLU A 252 -7.71 3.24 -16.50
CA GLU A 252 -8.85 3.82 -17.22
C GLU A 252 -9.96 4.11 -16.20
N SER A 253 -10.94 4.93 -16.55
CA SER A 253 -12.00 5.38 -15.63
C SER A 253 -12.71 4.24 -14.86
N ASP A 254 -12.90 3.09 -15.50
CA ASP A 254 -13.57 1.90 -14.94
C ASP A 254 -12.66 0.96 -14.15
N SER A 255 -11.38 1.28 -14.01
CA SER A 255 -10.41 0.45 -13.27
C SER A 255 -10.68 0.52 -11.77
N LEU A 256 -10.39 -0.57 -11.07
CA LEU A 256 -10.35 -0.57 -9.61
C LEU A 256 -9.00 -0.05 -9.10
N VAL A 257 -9.03 0.66 -7.99
CA VAL A 257 -7.86 1.14 -7.25
C VAL A 257 -7.95 0.61 -5.82
N VAL A 258 -6.84 0.10 -5.30
CA VAL A 258 -6.76 -0.31 -3.90
C VAL A 258 -6.64 0.93 -3.02
N MET A 259 -7.59 1.08 -2.12
CA MET A 259 -7.64 2.13 -1.11
C MET A 259 -7.21 1.57 0.25
N VAL A 260 -6.66 2.45 1.09
CA VAL A 260 -6.37 2.20 2.49
C VAL A 260 -7.17 3.20 3.32
N ASP A 261 -8.37 2.79 3.70
CA ASP A 261 -9.27 3.55 4.56
C ASP A 261 -8.85 3.41 6.04
N GLN A 262 -9.44 4.21 6.92
CA GLN A 262 -9.18 4.15 8.35
C GLN A 262 -10.46 3.94 9.15
N LEU A 263 -10.44 2.94 10.02
CA LEU A 263 -11.43 2.70 11.06
C LEU A 263 -10.97 3.38 12.34
N TRP A 264 -11.75 4.34 12.82
CA TRP A 264 -11.57 4.95 14.13
C TRP A 264 -12.69 4.46 15.05
N LEU A 265 -12.35 3.89 16.19
CA LEU A 265 -13.31 3.39 17.17
C LEU A 265 -12.96 3.88 18.56
N TRP A 266 -14.00 4.25 19.31
CA TRP A 266 -13.92 4.49 20.74
C TRP A 266 -14.98 3.67 21.45
N ILE A 267 -14.54 2.78 22.33
CA ILE A 267 -15.39 2.10 23.30
C ILE A 267 -15.43 2.97 24.54
N LEU A 268 -16.62 3.48 24.85
CA LEU A 268 -16.89 4.46 25.89
C LEU A 268 -17.72 3.79 26.99
N ASP A 269 -17.20 3.78 28.22
CA ASP A 269 -17.88 3.32 29.44
C ASP A 269 -18.50 1.91 29.41
N GLY A 270 -18.11 1.09 28.43
CA GLY A 270 -18.62 -0.27 28.20
C GLY A 270 -20.05 -0.35 27.65
N ASP A 271 -20.70 0.76 27.31
CA ASP A 271 -22.08 0.78 26.82
C ASP A 271 -22.32 1.72 25.61
N CYS A 272 -21.28 2.40 25.14
CA CYS A 272 -21.35 3.28 23.99
C CYS A 272 -20.16 3.06 23.04
N LEU A 273 -20.45 2.77 21.76
CA LEU A 273 -19.45 2.63 20.71
C LEU A 273 -19.56 3.80 19.75
N LEU A 274 -18.48 4.55 19.59
CA LEU A 274 -18.38 5.62 18.60
C LEU A 274 -17.42 5.19 17.48
N SER A 275 -17.88 5.23 16.23
CA SER A 275 -17.08 4.85 15.08
C SER A 275 -17.06 5.91 13.97
N PHE A 276 -15.91 6.07 13.32
CA PHE A 276 -15.73 6.89 12.13
C PHE A 276 -14.99 6.07 11.09
N PHE A 277 -15.63 5.86 9.95
CA PHE A 277 -15.04 5.25 8.76
C PHE A 277 -15.92 5.58 7.55
N PRO A 278 -15.37 5.60 6.32
CA PRO A 278 -16.17 5.79 5.12
C PRO A 278 -17.31 4.78 5.05
N SER A 279 -18.54 5.24 4.83
CA SER A 279 -19.71 4.37 4.60
C SER A 279 -20.76 5.08 3.74
N ALA A 280 -21.80 4.34 3.34
CA ALA A 280 -22.91 4.87 2.54
C ALA A 280 -22.46 5.61 1.26
N ASP A 281 -22.67 6.93 1.19
CA ASP A 281 -22.37 7.75 0.01
C ASP A 281 -20.85 7.89 -0.26
N HIS A 282 -20.00 7.52 0.70
CA HIS A 282 -18.54 7.67 0.66
C HIS A 282 -17.78 6.37 0.34
N GLN A 283 -18.50 5.27 0.09
CA GLN A 283 -17.95 3.97 -0.31
C GLN A 283 -17.82 3.84 -1.83
N PHE A 284 -17.22 2.73 -2.27
CA PHE A 284 -17.14 2.38 -3.70
C PHE A 284 -18.52 2.52 -4.37
N ARG A 285 -18.59 3.31 -5.44
CA ARG A 285 -19.75 3.30 -6.34
C ARG A 285 -19.29 3.19 -7.77
N GLY A 286 -19.27 1.96 -8.26
CA GLY A 286 -19.23 1.64 -9.68
C GLY A 286 -20.53 0.97 -10.15
N PRO A 287 -20.63 0.65 -11.44
CA PRO A 287 -21.74 -0.14 -12.00
C PRO A 287 -21.99 -1.46 -11.25
N THR A 288 -20.94 -2.02 -10.66
CA THR A 288 -20.92 -3.27 -9.88
C THR A 288 -20.91 -3.04 -8.37
N SER A 289 -21.29 -1.84 -7.90
CA SER A 289 -21.23 -1.49 -6.47
C SER A 289 -22.09 -2.35 -5.55
N ASN A 290 -23.18 -2.94 -6.07
CA ASN A 290 -24.02 -3.86 -5.29
C ASN A 290 -23.34 -5.21 -5.00
N ASP A 291 -22.25 -5.54 -5.68
CA ASP A 291 -21.55 -6.82 -5.54
C ASP A 291 -20.48 -6.77 -4.44
N PHE A 292 -20.15 -5.58 -3.92
CA PHE A 292 -19.17 -5.39 -2.86
C PHE A 292 -19.86 -5.08 -1.53
N ILE A 293 -19.54 -5.85 -0.50
CA ILE A 293 -20.07 -5.71 0.86
C ILE A 293 -19.06 -4.93 1.70
N ASP A 294 -19.39 -3.67 2.01
CA ASP A 294 -18.58 -2.81 2.88
C ASP A 294 -18.67 -3.18 4.37
N VAL A 295 -17.78 -2.61 5.19
CA VAL A 295 -17.69 -2.88 6.64
C VAL A 295 -18.99 -2.57 7.39
N TYR A 296 -19.64 -1.44 7.09
CA TYR A 296 -20.89 -1.06 7.74
C TYR A 296 -22.01 -2.03 7.35
N SER A 297 -22.16 -2.32 6.06
CA SER A 297 -23.15 -3.25 5.54
C SER A 297 -22.97 -4.66 6.12
N ALA A 298 -21.73 -5.14 6.18
CA ALA A 298 -21.39 -6.44 6.77
C ALA A 298 -21.72 -6.52 8.27
N ALA A 299 -21.46 -5.45 9.03
CA ALA A 299 -21.83 -5.35 10.44
C ALA A 299 -23.33 -5.09 10.65
N HIS A 300 -24.00 -4.47 9.68
CA HIS A 300 -25.41 -4.16 9.77
C HIS A 300 -26.27 -5.41 9.79
N HIS A 301 -25.90 -6.41 8.97
CA HIS A 301 -26.64 -7.67 8.83
C HIS A 301 -26.46 -8.65 10.00
N VAL A 302 -25.52 -8.40 10.92
CA VAL A 302 -25.34 -9.25 12.11
C VAL A 302 -26.30 -8.81 13.21
N LYS A 303 -27.36 -9.60 13.42
CA LYS A 303 -28.43 -9.31 14.41
C LYS A 303 -28.08 -9.70 15.86
N THR A 304 -26.99 -10.44 16.06
CA THR A 304 -26.63 -11.04 17.35
C THR A 304 -25.27 -10.52 17.82
N CYS A 305 -25.23 -9.27 18.29
CA CYS A 305 -24.11 -8.77 19.10
C CYS A 305 -24.57 -8.77 20.55
N HIS A 306 -23.89 -9.52 21.41
CA HIS A 306 -24.30 -9.68 22.82
C HIS A 306 -23.74 -8.56 23.71
N ASP A 307 -22.60 -7.98 23.30
CA ASP A 307 -21.90 -6.96 24.05
C ASP A 307 -21.21 -5.96 23.10
N ILE A 308 -20.81 -4.81 23.62
CA ILE A 308 -20.11 -3.77 22.86
C ILE A 308 -18.75 -4.25 22.34
N TYR A 309 -18.03 -5.07 23.11
CA TYR A 309 -16.73 -5.61 22.71
C TYR A 309 -16.88 -6.60 21.56
N ASP A 310 -18.02 -7.30 21.49
CA ASP A 310 -18.39 -8.18 20.38
C ASP A 310 -18.56 -7.37 19.09
N LEU A 311 -19.34 -6.28 19.15
CA LEU A 311 -19.51 -5.37 18.01
C LEU A 311 -18.18 -4.71 17.58
N ALA A 312 -17.35 -4.28 18.52
CA ALA A 312 -16.04 -3.71 18.22
C ALA A 312 -15.11 -4.72 17.54
N ALA A 313 -15.04 -5.94 18.06
CA ALA A 313 -14.26 -7.03 17.47
C ALA A 313 -14.81 -7.45 16.09
N LEU A 314 -16.14 -7.42 15.91
CA LEU A 314 -16.78 -7.69 14.63
C LEU A 314 -16.42 -6.62 13.59
N LEU A 315 -16.46 -5.33 13.94
CA LEU A 315 -16.07 -4.25 13.03
C LEU A 315 -14.59 -4.39 12.64
N VAL A 316 -13.71 -4.65 13.60
CA VAL A 316 -12.28 -4.91 13.33
C VAL A 316 -12.10 -6.12 12.42
N ARG A 317 -12.81 -7.22 12.68
CA ARG A 317 -12.79 -8.41 11.82
C ARG A 317 -13.19 -8.05 10.40
N GLN A 318 -14.33 -7.39 10.22
CA GLN A 318 -14.82 -7.03 8.88
C GLN A 318 -13.88 -6.08 8.15
N SER A 319 -13.23 -5.15 8.86
CA SER A 319 -12.20 -4.30 8.27
C SER A 319 -10.99 -5.09 7.76
N VAL A 320 -10.50 -6.09 8.51
CA VAL A 320 -9.27 -6.81 8.13
C VAL A 320 -9.50 -8.01 7.22
N THR A 321 -10.66 -8.68 7.30
CA THR A 321 -10.99 -9.86 6.49
C THR A 321 -11.89 -9.55 5.31
N GLY A 322 -12.67 -8.47 5.35
CA GLY A 322 -13.78 -8.22 4.44
C GLY A 322 -13.40 -8.29 2.97
N ILE A 323 -12.33 -7.62 2.54
CA ILE A 323 -11.90 -7.60 1.13
C ILE A 323 -11.52 -9.00 0.59
N PHE A 324 -11.17 -9.94 1.48
CA PHE A 324 -10.73 -11.29 1.13
C PHE A 324 -11.82 -12.35 1.36
N GLU A 325 -12.95 -11.99 1.95
CA GLU A 325 -14.07 -12.91 2.12
C GLU A 325 -14.61 -13.39 0.77
N HIS A 326 -15.19 -14.59 0.75
CA HIS A 326 -15.60 -15.26 -0.49
C HIS A 326 -16.55 -14.41 -1.35
N GLU A 327 -17.51 -13.70 -0.72
CA GLU A 327 -18.43 -12.82 -1.45
C GLU A 327 -17.71 -11.65 -2.11
N ASN A 328 -16.82 -10.96 -1.39
CA ASN A 328 -16.05 -9.84 -1.93
C ASN A 328 -14.99 -10.28 -2.96
N ARG A 329 -14.50 -11.53 -2.89
CA ARG A 329 -13.62 -12.10 -3.93
C ARG A 329 -14.33 -12.37 -5.26
N LYS A 330 -15.66 -12.55 -5.26
CA LYS A 330 -16.43 -12.64 -6.51
C LYS A 330 -16.47 -11.30 -7.24
N PHE A 331 -16.47 -10.20 -6.49
CA PHE A 331 -16.34 -8.86 -7.03
C PHE A 331 -14.92 -8.61 -7.56
N ALA A 332 -13.89 -8.79 -6.73
CA ALA A 332 -12.50 -8.69 -7.14
C ALA A 332 -11.57 -9.48 -6.20
N ASP A 333 -10.83 -10.44 -6.74
CA ASP A 333 -9.84 -11.20 -5.98
C ASP A 333 -8.48 -10.49 -6.01
N LEU A 334 -8.20 -9.67 -4.99
CA LEU A 334 -6.95 -8.90 -4.87
C LEU A 334 -5.71 -9.80 -5.05
N LEU A 335 -5.62 -10.91 -4.31
CA LEU A 335 -4.47 -11.81 -4.39
C LEU A 335 -4.43 -12.55 -5.72
N GLY A 336 -5.60 -12.95 -6.25
CA GLY A 336 -5.71 -13.56 -7.57
C GLY A 336 -5.18 -12.65 -8.70
N ILE A 337 -5.47 -11.35 -8.62
CA ILE A 337 -4.98 -10.35 -9.59
C ILE A 337 -3.45 -10.25 -9.55
N TYR A 338 -2.85 -10.13 -8.36
CA TYR A 338 -1.38 -10.11 -8.24
C TYR A 338 -0.74 -11.45 -8.67
N GLN A 339 -1.36 -12.58 -8.34
CA GLN A 339 -0.90 -13.90 -8.79
C GLN A 339 -0.87 -13.99 -10.31
N TRP A 340 -1.93 -13.51 -10.96
CA TRP A 340 -2.00 -13.46 -12.42
C TRP A 340 -0.95 -12.52 -13.01
N ALA A 341 -0.79 -11.33 -12.46
CA ALA A 341 0.18 -10.34 -12.91
C ALA A 341 1.61 -10.90 -12.85
N VAL A 342 2.02 -11.46 -11.70
CA VAL A 342 3.35 -12.07 -11.52
C VAL A 342 3.54 -13.25 -12.47
N GLY A 343 2.53 -14.12 -12.61
CA GLY A 343 2.57 -15.26 -13.52
C GLY A 343 2.75 -14.85 -14.99
N ASN A 344 2.02 -13.82 -15.44
CA ASN A 344 2.17 -13.28 -16.80
C ASN A 344 3.57 -12.71 -17.03
N LYS A 345 4.13 -11.94 -16.08
CA LYS A 345 5.50 -11.41 -16.22
C LYS A 345 6.57 -12.50 -16.19
N ALA A 346 6.38 -13.55 -15.38
CA ALA A 346 7.25 -14.72 -15.37
C ALA A 346 7.22 -15.45 -16.72
N ALA A 347 6.05 -15.64 -17.32
CA ALA A 347 5.92 -16.25 -18.64
C ALA A 347 6.63 -15.42 -19.74
N LEU A 348 6.45 -14.10 -19.74
CA LEU A 348 7.15 -13.21 -20.67
C LEU A 348 8.67 -13.25 -20.50
N GLN A 349 9.17 -13.35 -19.26
CA GLN A 349 10.59 -13.51 -18.99
C GLN A 349 11.14 -14.79 -19.64
N VAL A 350 10.42 -15.92 -19.50
CA VAL A 350 10.81 -17.20 -20.11
C VAL A 350 10.83 -17.11 -21.64
N GLU A 351 9.83 -16.49 -22.24
CA GLU A 351 9.78 -16.27 -23.69
C GLU A 351 11.00 -15.48 -24.20
N GLN A 352 11.38 -14.40 -23.49
CA GLN A 352 12.56 -13.60 -23.83
C GLN A 352 13.86 -14.41 -23.70
N PHE A 353 13.97 -15.24 -22.65
CA PHE A 353 15.12 -16.10 -22.46
C PHE A 353 15.27 -17.13 -23.58
N GLU A 354 14.16 -17.78 -23.97
CA GLU A 354 14.17 -18.73 -25.10
C GLU A 354 14.53 -18.05 -26.42
N ALA A 355 13.97 -16.86 -26.69
CA ALA A 355 14.27 -16.09 -27.88
C ALA A 355 15.76 -15.75 -27.96
N PHE A 356 16.36 -15.32 -26.85
CA PHE A 356 17.80 -15.08 -26.75
C PHE A 356 18.64 -16.35 -26.95
N SER A 357 18.25 -17.45 -26.32
CA SER A 357 18.98 -18.72 -26.49
C SER A 357 18.95 -19.19 -27.95
N ARG A 358 17.83 -19.00 -28.66
CA ARG A 358 17.70 -19.35 -30.09
C ARG A 358 18.50 -18.41 -31.00
N SER A 359 18.65 -17.12 -30.64
CA SER A 359 19.46 -16.19 -31.44
C SER A 359 20.95 -16.51 -31.34
N GLN A 360 21.43 -16.92 -30.15
CA GLN A 360 22.81 -17.37 -29.99
C GLN A 360 23.15 -18.62 -30.79
N THR A 361 22.28 -19.63 -30.83
CA THR A 361 22.54 -20.87 -31.58
C THR A 361 22.51 -20.69 -33.09
N ARG A 362 21.82 -19.66 -33.59
CA ARG A 362 21.64 -19.41 -35.04
C ARG A 362 22.63 -18.46 -35.69
N SER A 363 23.51 -17.79 -34.93
CA SER A 363 24.58 -16.86 -35.39
C SER A 363 24.76 -16.72 -36.92
N ALA A 364 23.96 -15.85 -37.56
CA ALA A 364 24.22 -15.26 -38.89
C ALA A 364 23.15 -14.25 -39.36
N TYR A 365 22.63 -13.34 -38.52
CA TYR A 365 22.25 -11.99 -39.00
C TYR A 365 21.95 -11.10 -37.80
N SER A 366 22.54 -9.92 -37.82
CA SER A 366 22.31 -8.82 -36.90
C SER A 366 20.83 -8.49 -36.76
N THR A 367 20.27 -8.72 -35.58
CA THR A 367 19.17 -7.89 -35.08
C THR A 367 19.67 -7.17 -33.85
N VAL A 368 19.65 -5.85 -33.94
CA VAL A 368 19.92 -4.92 -32.84
C VAL A 368 19.11 -5.38 -31.62
N PRO A 369 19.72 -5.53 -30.43
CA PRO A 369 19.00 -5.88 -29.23
C PRO A 369 17.88 -4.86 -29.00
N SER A 370 16.63 -5.33 -28.87
CA SER A 370 15.54 -4.49 -28.42
C SER A 370 15.60 -4.37 -26.89
N ASP A 371 16.69 -3.81 -26.36
CA ASP A 371 17.00 -3.67 -24.92
C ASP A 371 15.89 -2.95 -24.13
N THR A 372 14.97 -2.28 -24.82
CA THR A 372 13.83 -1.57 -24.24
C THR A 372 12.78 -2.48 -23.63
N LEU A 373 12.62 -3.72 -24.14
CA LEU A 373 11.54 -4.59 -23.69
C LEU A 373 11.87 -5.26 -22.34
N GLU A 374 13.08 -5.79 -22.17
CA GLU A 374 13.50 -6.40 -20.89
C GLU A 374 13.60 -5.34 -19.79
N LEU A 375 14.10 -4.14 -20.12
CA LEU A 375 14.14 -3.03 -19.18
C LEU A 375 12.72 -2.66 -18.72
N ARG A 376 11.78 -2.53 -19.66
CA ARG A 376 10.37 -2.30 -19.34
C ARG A 376 9.79 -3.42 -18.48
N LEU A 377 10.07 -4.68 -18.81
CA LEU A 377 9.60 -5.83 -18.04
C LEU A 377 10.17 -5.83 -16.62
N SER A 378 11.46 -5.48 -16.46
CA SER A 378 12.12 -5.33 -15.16
C SER A 378 11.50 -4.21 -14.32
N LEU A 379 11.20 -3.05 -14.93
CA LEU A 379 10.51 -1.95 -14.26
C LEU A 379 9.10 -2.38 -13.81
N GLN A 380 8.34 -3.05 -14.67
CA GLN A 380 7.01 -3.54 -14.33
C GLN A 380 7.01 -4.55 -13.18
N VAL A 381 8.01 -5.43 -13.10
CA VAL A 381 8.13 -6.37 -11.97
C VAL A 381 8.57 -5.65 -10.70
N ALA A 382 9.40 -4.60 -10.80
CA ALA A 382 9.76 -3.76 -9.66
C ALA A 382 8.54 -3.03 -9.09
N ASP A 383 7.67 -2.48 -9.94
CA ASP A 383 6.42 -1.84 -9.51
C ASP A 383 5.52 -2.82 -8.73
N ILE A 384 5.34 -4.05 -9.25
CA ILE A 384 4.58 -5.10 -8.56
C ILE A 384 5.20 -5.44 -7.20
N LEU A 385 6.55 -5.53 -7.12
CA LEU A 385 7.26 -5.81 -5.88
C LEU A 385 7.06 -4.72 -4.82
N ASP A 386 7.11 -3.46 -5.24
CA ASP A 386 6.87 -2.32 -4.37
C ASP A 386 5.43 -2.34 -3.84
N GLU A 387 4.44 -2.58 -4.69
CA GLU A 387 3.04 -2.71 -4.28
C GLU A 387 2.79 -3.87 -3.31
N LEU A 388 3.38 -5.05 -3.57
CA LEU A 388 3.30 -6.18 -2.64
C LEU A 388 3.95 -5.86 -1.29
N ASN A 389 5.03 -5.06 -1.27
CA ASN A 389 5.65 -4.58 -0.05
C ASN A 389 4.76 -3.55 0.68
N MET A 390 4.04 -2.68 -0.06
CA MET A 390 3.04 -1.77 0.51
C MET A 390 1.89 -2.55 1.16
N LEU A 391 1.39 -3.60 0.51
CA LEU A 391 0.36 -4.49 1.07
C LEU A 391 0.84 -5.21 2.34
N ASP A 392 2.03 -5.81 2.33
CA ASP A 392 2.63 -6.45 3.53
C ASP A 392 2.74 -5.45 4.69
N THR A 393 3.04 -4.18 4.41
CA THR A 393 3.09 -3.10 5.41
C THR A 393 1.72 -2.79 6.01
N VAL A 394 0.66 -2.69 5.18
CA VAL A 394 -0.72 -2.47 5.66
C VAL A 394 -1.15 -3.65 6.54
N LEU A 395 -0.97 -4.89 6.05
CA LEU A 395 -1.36 -6.10 6.77
C LEU A 395 -0.58 -6.27 8.09
N GLY A 396 0.71 -5.91 8.12
CA GLY A 396 1.51 -5.89 9.34
C GLY A 396 0.93 -4.93 10.40
N LYS A 397 0.58 -3.71 9.98
CA LYS A 397 -0.08 -2.73 10.86
C LYS A 397 -1.43 -3.22 11.38
N GLN A 398 -2.19 -3.96 10.57
CA GLN A 398 -3.45 -4.59 11.03
C GLN A 398 -3.21 -5.64 12.11
N VAL A 399 -2.19 -6.50 11.93
CA VAL A 399 -1.82 -7.51 12.94
C VAL A 399 -1.45 -6.85 14.27
N ASP A 400 -0.68 -5.77 14.24
CA ASP A 400 -0.27 -5.05 15.45
C ASP A 400 -1.47 -4.48 16.23
N VAL A 401 -2.43 -3.88 15.51
CA VAL A 401 -3.65 -3.32 16.11
C VAL A 401 -4.56 -4.43 16.63
N VAL A 402 -4.79 -5.50 15.86
CA VAL A 402 -5.61 -6.66 16.29
C VAL A 402 -5.01 -7.32 17.54
N ASN A 403 -3.69 -7.49 17.61
CA ASN A 403 -3.01 -8.02 18.78
C ASN A 403 -3.09 -7.08 19.98
N SER A 404 -3.05 -5.77 19.76
CA SER A 404 -3.17 -4.78 20.82
C SER A 404 -4.59 -4.72 21.36
N LEU A 405 -5.61 -4.83 20.50
CA LEU A 405 -7.00 -4.97 20.91
C LEU A 405 -7.24 -6.27 21.68
N ARG A 406 -6.68 -7.39 21.21
CA ARG A 406 -6.74 -8.67 21.91
C ARG A 406 -6.22 -8.55 23.34
N ARG A 407 -5.02 -7.97 23.51
CA ARG A 407 -4.44 -7.69 24.84
C ARG A 407 -5.31 -6.74 25.66
N ALA A 408 -5.89 -5.72 25.03
CA ALA A 408 -6.78 -4.79 25.72
C ALA A 408 -8.02 -5.49 26.27
N LEU A 409 -8.68 -6.33 25.48
CA LEU A 409 -9.83 -7.09 25.93
C LEU A 409 -9.48 -8.12 27.00
N GLU A 410 -8.28 -8.75 26.95
CA GLU A 410 -7.80 -9.61 28.02
C GLU A 410 -7.68 -8.86 29.35
N VAL A 411 -7.12 -7.64 29.36
CA VAL A 411 -7.00 -6.83 30.58
C VAL A 411 -8.38 -6.44 31.12
N LEU A 412 -9.31 -6.08 30.24
CA LEU A 412 -10.66 -5.64 30.63
C LEU A 412 -11.54 -6.79 31.13
N ASN A 413 -11.30 -8.03 30.68
CA ASN A 413 -12.05 -9.22 31.10
C ASN A 413 -11.44 -9.92 32.34
N VAL A 414 -10.26 -9.52 32.82
CA VAL A 414 -9.60 -10.04 34.02
C VAL A 414 -10.03 -9.22 35.26
N LYS A 415 -11.26 -9.43 35.74
CA LYS A 415 -11.57 -9.35 37.18
C LYS A 415 -12.39 -10.59 37.61
N PRO A 416 -11.99 -11.32 38.67
CA PRO A 416 -12.37 -12.72 38.87
C PRO A 416 -13.57 -12.88 39.80
N LYS A 417 -14.31 -13.98 39.66
CA LYS A 417 -15.11 -14.53 40.75
C LYS A 417 -14.48 -15.84 41.21
N GLU A 418 -13.71 -15.80 42.29
CA GLU A 418 -13.62 -16.95 43.18
C GLU A 418 -15.01 -17.16 43.80
N PRO A 419 -15.43 -18.42 43.93
CA PRO A 419 -15.98 -18.81 45.21
C PRO A 419 -15.34 -20.11 45.71
N GLU A 420 -14.77 -19.97 46.91
CA GLU A 420 -14.77 -20.91 48.03
C GLU A 420 -14.77 -22.42 47.73
N GLN A 421 -13.66 -23.05 48.12
CA GLN A 421 -13.65 -24.46 48.51
C GLN A 421 -14.77 -24.74 49.51
N LYS A 422 -15.75 -25.56 49.12
CA LYS A 422 -16.41 -26.47 50.05
C LYS A 422 -16.32 -27.89 49.49
N GLY A 423 -15.67 -28.74 50.27
CA GLY A 423 -15.31 -30.10 49.88
C GLY A 423 -16.50 -31.02 49.62
N GLY A 424 -16.21 -32.09 48.90
CA GLY A 424 -17.11 -33.22 48.70
C GLY A 424 -17.04 -33.78 47.29
N GLU A 425 -16.24 -34.85 47.14
CA GLU A 425 -16.32 -35.94 46.16
C GLU A 425 -16.29 -35.65 44.64
N ASP A 426 -15.40 -36.36 43.94
CA ASP A 426 -15.36 -36.51 42.48
C ASP A 426 -16.74 -36.87 41.91
N PRO A 427 -17.11 -36.31 40.74
CA PRO A 427 -17.73 -37.14 39.74
C PRO A 427 -17.07 -36.99 38.36
N ASP A 428 -16.71 -38.15 37.83
CA ASP A 428 -16.63 -38.54 36.43
C ASP A 428 -17.00 -37.44 35.41
N THR A 429 -16.01 -36.99 34.63
CA THR A 429 -16.22 -36.02 33.54
C THR A 429 -16.74 -36.76 32.31
N THR A 430 -18.02 -37.12 32.29
CA THR A 430 -18.68 -37.65 31.09
C THR A 430 -19.07 -36.51 30.14
N LEU A 431 -18.54 -36.60 28.92
CA LEU A 431 -18.84 -35.70 27.80
C LEU A 431 -20.11 -36.20 27.11
N ASP A 432 -21.26 -35.63 27.45
CA ASP A 432 -22.52 -35.92 26.74
C ASP A 432 -22.65 -35.04 25.49
N ILE A 433 -22.75 -35.71 24.34
CA ILE A 433 -22.94 -35.10 23.01
C ILE A 433 -24.39 -35.34 22.59
N GLU A 434 -25.22 -34.31 22.68
CA GLU A 434 -26.55 -34.31 22.04
C GLU A 434 -26.50 -33.69 20.65
N GLN A 435 -26.93 -34.45 19.65
CA GLN A 435 -27.14 -33.98 18.28
C GLN A 435 -28.48 -33.25 18.16
N LEU A 436 -28.43 -31.98 17.78
CA LEU A 436 -29.62 -31.19 17.42
C LEU A 436 -29.84 -31.24 15.91
N GLN A 437 -31.11 -31.22 15.47
CA GLN A 437 -31.53 -31.47 14.09
C GLN A 437 -31.09 -30.44 13.03
N ASP A 438 -30.31 -29.41 13.37
CA ASP A 438 -29.93 -28.31 12.47
C ASP A 438 -28.41 -28.08 12.32
N GLY A 439 -27.58 -29.12 12.47
CA GLY A 439 -26.12 -29.03 12.24
C GLY A 439 -25.32 -28.34 13.36
N TYR A 440 -25.91 -28.23 14.55
CA TYR A 440 -25.24 -27.78 15.77
C TYR A 440 -24.95 -28.96 16.67
N VAL A 441 -23.79 -28.93 17.34
CA VAL A 441 -23.46 -29.85 18.43
C VAL A 441 -23.40 -29.03 19.72
N SER A 442 -24.14 -29.47 20.73
CA SER A 442 -23.98 -28.95 22.09
C SER A 442 -22.90 -29.76 22.81
N VAL A 443 -21.97 -29.06 23.45
CA VAL A 443 -20.94 -29.70 24.29
C VAL A 443 -21.11 -29.13 25.69
N ASN A 444 -21.51 -29.97 26.64
CA ASN A 444 -21.58 -29.60 28.04
C ASN A 444 -20.22 -29.84 28.70
N LEU A 445 -19.64 -28.78 29.27
CA LEU A 445 -18.41 -28.86 30.06
C LEU A 445 -18.69 -28.37 31.47
N SER A 446 -18.91 -29.33 32.39
CA SER A 446 -19.02 -29.17 33.85
C SER A 446 -20.13 -28.20 34.35
N PRO A 447 -20.69 -28.37 35.57
CA PRO A 447 -21.87 -27.62 36.01
C PRO A 447 -21.69 -26.11 36.16
N SER A 448 -20.45 -25.59 36.06
CA SER A 448 -20.13 -24.17 36.27
C SER A 448 -20.25 -23.30 35.02
N HIS A 449 -20.35 -23.89 33.82
CA HIS A 449 -20.56 -23.16 32.58
C HIS A 449 -21.73 -23.79 31.82
N GLY A 450 -22.78 -23.00 31.58
CA GLY A 450 -23.95 -23.48 30.82
C GLY A 450 -23.59 -24.02 29.43
N PRO A 451 -24.52 -24.74 28.76
CA PRO A 451 -24.26 -25.36 27.46
C PRO A 451 -23.77 -24.35 26.42
N PHE A 452 -22.59 -24.57 25.87
CA PHE A 452 -22.10 -23.80 24.72
C PHE A 452 -22.54 -24.50 23.42
N ARG A 453 -23.10 -23.71 22.50
CA ARG A 453 -23.46 -24.17 21.14
C ARG A 453 -22.36 -23.80 20.16
N MET A 454 -21.75 -24.79 19.52
CA MET A 454 -20.85 -24.57 18.39
C MET A 454 -21.55 -24.88 17.07
N LYS A 455 -21.35 -24.00 16.08
CA LYS A 455 -21.77 -24.23 14.70
C LYS A 455 -20.62 -24.91 13.95
N LEU A 456 -20.81 -26.16 13.54
CA LEU A 456 -19.83 -26.88 12.74
C LEU A 456 -20.00 -26.48 11.27
N PHE A 457 -18.93 -25.98 10.66
CA PHE A 457 -18.91 -25.73 9.22
C PHE A 457 -18.61 -27.05 8.49
N GLN A 458 -19.58 -27.53 7.71
CA GLN A 458 -19.40 -28.71 6.86
C GLN A 458 -18.57 -28.31 5.64
N GLY A 459 -17.33 -28.79 5.57
CA GLY A 459 -16.50 -28.65 4.37
C GLY A 459 -16.98 -29.58 3.25
N ASP A 460 -16.78 -29.15 2.01
CA ASP A 460 -17.30 -29.74 0.75
C ASP A 460 -16.74 -31.15 0.40
N ARG A 461 -16.07 -31.82 1.34
CA ARG A 461 -15.53 -33.17 1.18
C ARG A 461 -15.73 -34.01 2.43
N GLY A 462 -16.98 -34.26 2.82
CA GLY A 462 -17.45 -35.47 3.53
C GLY A 462 -16.75 -35.94 4.83
N HIS A 463 -15.76 -35.22 5.37
CA HIS A 463 -15.03 -35.62 6.57
C HIS A 463 -15.12 -34.51 7.61
N THR A 464 -15.90 -34.77 8.65
CA THR A 464 -15.94 -34.00 9.90
C THR A 464 -14.66 -34.32 10.67
N ALA A 465 -13.65 -33.45 10.62
CA ALA A 465 -12.46 -33.58 11.46
C ALA A 465 -12.55 -32.58 12.62
N LEU A 466 -12.95 -33.08 13.80
CA LEU A 466 -12.69 -32.43 15.07
C LEU A 466 -11.47 -33.14 15.67
N ASN A 467 -10.27 -32.57 15.50
CA ASN A 467 -9.06 -33.18 16.03
C ASN A 467 -8.82 -32.65 17.46
N VAL A 468 -9.24 -33.44 18.46
CA VAL A 468 -8.92 -33.22 19.87
C VAL A 468 -8.13 -34.44 20.33
N GLY A 469 -6.81 -34.31 20.37
CA GLY A 469 -5.92 -35.39 20.79
C GLY A 469 -4.44 -35.06 20.66
N SER A 470 -3.78 -35.01 21.81
CA SER A 470 -2.34 -34.93 22.06
C SER A 470 -1.52 -35.96 21.25
N GLU A 471 -0.45 -35.52 20.57
CA GLU A 471 0.89 -36.12 20.67
C GLU A 471 1.97 -35.30 19.93
N LEU A 472 3.06 -35.06 20.65
CA LEU A 472 4.44 -34.71 20.26
C LEU A 472 4.72 -34.27 18.81
N GLY A 473 5.00 -32.98 18.63
CA GLY A 473 5.63 -32.44 17.42
C GLY A 473 5.47 -30.93 17.28
N SER A 474 6.53 -30.19 17.58
CA SER A 474 6.73 -28.74 17.38
C SER A 474 5.72 -28.06 16.41
N GLY A 475 4.66 -27.46 16.95
CA GLY A 475 3.67 -26.73 16.14
C GLY A 475 2.24 -26.62 16.72
N ALA A 476 1.96 -27.13 17.91
CA ALA A 476 0.63 -27.07 18.51
C ALA A 476 0.30 -25.67 19.07
N MET A 477 -0.53 -24.91 18.34
CA MET A 477 -1.16 -23.67 18.83
C MET A 477 -2.07 -23.99 20.01
N ALA A 478 -1.81 -23.34 21.15
CA ALA A 478 -2.52 -23.60 22.39
C ALA A 478 -4.00 -23.16 22.32
N ILE A 479 -4.90 -24.14 22.44
CA ILE A 479 -6.33 -23.99 22.75
C ILE A 479 -6.55 -23.15 24.04
N GLY A 480 -5.52 -22.97 24.88
CA GLY A 480 -5.55 -22.13 26.08
C GLY A 480 -5.73 -20.62 25.82
N THR A 481 -5.57 -20.13 24.59
CA THR A 481 -5.72 -18.69 24.27
C THR A 481 -7.19 -18.29 24.05
N VAL A 482 -8.01 -19.18 23.49
CA VAL A 482 -9.46 -18.96 23.28
C VAL A 482 -10.19 -18.85 24.63
N SER A 483 -9.64 -19.46 25.68
CA SER A 483 -10.23 -19.46 27.02
C SER A 483 -10.08 -18.15 27.80
N LYS A 484 -9.21 -17.21 27.39
CA LYS A 484 -8.91 -16.00 28.19
C LYS A 484 -9.78 -14.78 27.86
N ILE A 485 -10.33 -14.69 26.65
CA ILE A 485 -11.14 -13.54 26.22
C ILE A 485 -12.64 -13.81 26.32
N GLY A 486 -13.08 -15.06 26.46
CA GLY A 486 -14.46 -15.44 26.79
C GLY A 486 -15.56 -14.76 25.95
N GLY A 487 -16.10 -15.43 24.94
CA GLY A 487 -17.26 -14.94 24.17
C GLY A 487 -16.96 -14.63 22.69
N GLN A 488 -17.94 -14.05 22.00
CA GLN A 488 -17.89 -13.83 20.54
C GLN A 488 -16.76 -12.86 20.10
N ALA A 489 -16.42 -11.87 20.94
CA ALA A 489 -15.31 -10.96 20.67
C ALA A 489 -13.97 -11.70 20.50
N GLY A 490 -13.67 -12.66 21.37
CA GLY A 490 -12.47 -13.49 21.27
C GLY A 490 -12.43 -14.34 20.00
N ILE A 491 -13.58 -14.89 19.59
CA ILE A 491 -13.73 -15.66 18.35
C ILE A 491 -13.44 -14.77 17.13
N HIS A 492 -14.00 -13.55 17.10
CA HIS A 492 -13.77 -12.61 16.02
C HIS A 492 -12.30 -12.19 15.90
N LEU A 493 -11.63 -11.93 17.02
CA LEU A 493 -10.21 -11.54 17.01
C LEU A 493 -9.28 -12.72 16.64
N GLU A 494 -9.56 -13.93 17.11
CA GLU A 494 -8.78 -15.11 16.74
C GLU A 494 -8.94 -15.40 15.24
N HIS A 495 -10.17 -15.35 14.73
CA HIS A 495 -10.43 -15.49 13.29
C HIS A 495 -9.67 -14.43 12.48
N SER A 496 -9.75 -13.16 12.89
CA SER A 496 -9.02 -12.04 12.29
C SER A 496 -7.52 -12.33 12.23
N GLY A 497 -6.92 -12.78 13.34
CA GLY A 497 -5.50 -13.13 13.41
C GLY A 497 -5.11 -14.34 12.56
N THR A 498 -5.98 -15.35 12.42
CA THR A 498 -5.74 -16.49 11.53
C THR A 498 -5.81 -16.11 10.06
N GLU A 499 -6.81 -15.33 9.64
CA GLU A 499 -6.97 -14.92 8.25
C GLU A 499 -5.89 -13.92 7.82
N LEU A 500 -5.56 -12.95 8.68
CA LEU A 500 -4.44 -12.02 8.40
C LEU A 500 -3.12 -12.75 8.17
N ARG A 501 -2.81 -13.77 8.97
CA ARG A 501 -1.60 -14.59 8.76
C ARG A 501 -1.62 -15.29 7.40
N ARG A 502 -2.76 -15.85 6.99
CA ARG A 502 -2.92 -16.48 5.66
C ARG A 502 -2.70 -15.48 4.53
N PHE A 503 -3.25 -14.27 4.63
CA PHE A 503 -3.09 -13.23 3.61
C PHE A 503 -1.66 -12.70 3.53
N ILE A 504 -1.02 -12.48 4.69
CA ILE A 504 0.40 -12.09 4.76
C ILE A 504 1.28 -13.16 4.11
N ASP A 505 1.05 -14.44 4.41
CA ASP A 505 1.79 -15.54 3.79
C ASP A 505 1.57 -15.58 2.27
N GLY A 506 0.35 -15.30 1.81
CA GLY A 506 0.02 -15.15 0.38
C GLY A 506 0.80 -14.03 -0.29
N VAL A 507 0.76 -12.82 0.27
CA VAL A 507 1.49 -11.64 -0.24
C VAL A 507 3.01 -11.89 -0.26
N ARG A 508 3.55 -12.52 0.79
CA ARG A 508 4.99 -12.83 0.88
C ARG A 508 5.43 -13.88 -0.14
N ARG A 509 4.59 -14.87 -0.44
CA ARG A 509 4.84 -15.83 -1.52
C ARG A 509 4.87 -15.12 -2.88
N LEU A 510 3.86 -14.31 -3.18
CA LEU A 510 3.81 -13.53 -4.43
C LEU A 510 5.03 -12.60 -4.57
N ARG A 511 5.48 -12.01 -3.47
CA ARG A 511 6.69 -11.19 -3.44
C ARG A 511 7.95 -12.01 -3.73
N ALA A 512 8.06 -13.22 -3.17
CA ALA A 512 9.18 -14.11 -3.44
C ALA A 512 9.21 -14.55 -4.92
N ASP A 513 8.05 -14.85 -5.49
CA ASP A 513 7.91 -15.20 -6.91
C ASP A 513 8.29 -14.02 -7.81
N ALA A 514 7.76 -12.82 -7.56
CA ALA A 514 8.11 -11.62 -8.30
C ALA A 514 9.60 -11.27 -8.20
N LYS A 515 10.21 -11.44 -7.02
CA LYS A 515 11.65 -11.23 -6.81
C LYS A 515 12.50 -12.23 -7.59
N THR A 516 12.03 -13.47 -7.68
CA THR A 516 12.67 -14.51 -8.50
C THR A 516 12.61 -14.13 -9.98
N THR A 517 11.45 -13.71 -10.48
CA THR A 517 11.28 -13.21 -11.86
C THR A 517 12.19 -12.01 -12.16
N GLN A 518 12.25 -11.03 -11.25
CA GLN A 518 13.14 -9.87 -11.39
C GLN A 518 14.62 -10.30 -11.48
N LYS A 519 15.04 -11.23 -10.63
CA LYS A 519 16.40 -11.77 -10.66
C LYS A 519 16.70 -12.45 -12.00
N MET A 520 15.79 -13.30 -12.48
CA MET A 520 15.95 -13.97 -13.77
C MET A 520 16.02 -12.98 -14.95
N LEU A 521 15.31 -11.86 -14.88
CA LEU A 521 15.42 -10.78 -15.88
C LEU A 521 16.79 -10.07 -15.85
N LEU A 522 17.28 -9.74 -14.66
CA LEU A 522 18.59 -9.13 -14.49
C LEU A 522 19.71 -10.07 -14.93
N ASP A 523 19.61 -11.36 -14.61
CA ASP A 523 20.55 -12.39 -15.07
C ASP A 523 20.54 -12.51 -16.60
N LEU A 524 19.36 -12.43 -17.24
CA LEU A 524 19.25 -12.41 -18.71
C LEU A 524 19.91 -11.16 -19.32
N LEU A 525 19.71 -9.97 -18.75
CA LEU A 525 20.34 -8.73 -19.19
C LEU A 525 21.87 -8.82 -19.10
N ASP A 526 22.41 -9.33 -18.00
CA ASP A 526 23.85 -9.55 -17.82
C ASP A 526 24.40 -10.56 -18.85
N LEU A 527 23.68 -11.66 -19.12
CA LEU A 527 24.07 -12.62 -20.15
C LEU A 527 24.09 -12.01 -21.56
N LYS A 528 23.11 -11.16 -21.89
CA LYS A 528 23.07 -10.44 -23.17
C LYS A 528 24.25 -9.47 -23.31
N GLN A 529 24.53 -8.69 -22.26
CA GLN A 529 25.66 -7.77 -22.25
C GLN A 529 27.00 -8.49 -22.42
N LYS A 530 27.18 -9.64 -21.75
CA LYS A 530 28.36 -10.49 -21.92
C LYS A 530 28.48 -11.05 -23.33
N ALA A 531 27.38 -11.50 -23.92
CA ALA A 531 27.37 -12.00 -25.30
C ALA A 531 27.75 -10.91 -26.31
N ALA A 532 27.16 -9.72 -26.19
CA ALA A 532 27.47 -8.57 -27.05
C ALA A 532 28.95 -8.16 -26.95
N SER A 533 29.48 -8.08 -25.74
CA SER A 533 30.90 -7.74 -25.49
C SER A 533 31.85 -8.76 -26.11
N LEU A 534 31.49 -10.05 -26.04
CA LEU A 534 32.28 -11.13 -26.59
C LEU A 534 32.24 -11.15 -28.13
N ASP A 535 31.09 -10.86 -28.74
CA ASP A 535 30.97 -10.74 -30.19
C ASP A 535 31.76 -9.54 -30.73
N GLU A 536 31.76 -8.40 -30.03
CA GLU A 536 32.61 -7.25 -30.35
C GLU A 536 34.11 -7.62 -30.29
N ALA A 537 34.54 -8.31 -29.22
CA ALA A 537 35.91 -8.78 -29.07
C ALA A 537 36.33 -9.77 -30.18
N ARG A 538 35.43 -10.70 -30.57
CA ARG A 538 35.68 -11.64 -31.67
C ARG A 538 35.78 -10.92 -33.01
N SER A 539 34.89 -9.96 -33.28
CA SER A 539 34.93 -9.15 -34.50
C SER A 539 36.24 -8.36 -34.59
N SER A 540 36.64 -7.71 -33.49
CA SER A 540 37.90 -6.99 -33.37
C SER A 540 39.12 -7.90 -33.60
N THR A 541 39.10 -9.12 -33.05
CA THR A 541 40.17 -10.12 -33.29
C THR A 541 40.26 -10.53 -34.76
N LYS A 542 39.13 -10.80 -35.41
CA LYS A 542 39.10 -11.13 -36.85
C LYS A 542 39.61 -9.97 -37.70
N GLN A 543 39.22 -8.74 -37.37
CA GLN A 543 39.73 -7.54 -38.04
C GLN A 543 41.25 -7.40 -37.84
N GLY A 544 41.74 -7.62 -36.62
CA GLY A 544 43.18 -7.63 -36.33
C GLY A 544 43.96 -8.68 -37.13
N GLN A 545 43.41 -9.90 -37.28
CA GLN A 545 44.00 -10.96 -38.11
C GLN A 545 44.02 -10.60 -39.60
N ALA A 546 42.94 -10.01 -40.13
CA ALA A 546 42.90 -9.57 -41.52
C ALA A 546 43.95 -8.49 -41.80
N VAL A 547 44.11 -7.53 -40.90
CA VAL A 547 45.15 -6.50 -40.97
C VAL A 547 46.55 -7.14 -40.90
N MET A 548 46.77 -8.11 -40.01
CA MET A 548 48.04 -8.84 -39.91
C MET A 548 48.39 -9.58 -41.21
N LEU A 549 47.43 -10.29 -41.81
CA LEU A 549 47.63 -11.01 -43.08
C LEU A 549 47.97 -10.05 -44.22
N PHE A 550 47.22 -8.96 -44.35
CA PHE A 550 47.50 -7.92 -45.35
C PHE A 550 48.91 -7.32 -45.17
N THR A 551 49.32 -7.12 -43.91
CA THR A 551 50.64 -6.62 -43.56
C THR A 551 51.74 -7.60 -43.98
N ILE A 552 51.58 -8.90 -43.70
CA ILE A 552 52.55 -9.95 -44.10
C ILE A 552 52.69 -10.00 -45.63
N ILE A 553 51.58 -10.03 -46.35
CA ILE A 553 51.57 -10.04 -47.83
C ILE A 553 52.31 -8.81 -48.36
N THR A 554 52.03 -7.63 -47.81
CA THR A 554 52.68 -6.38 -48.22
C THR A 554 54.18 -6.38 -47.94
N ILE A 555 54.63 -6.83 -46.76
CA ILE A 555 56.06 -6.88 -46.39
C ILE A 555 56.85 -7.80 -47.33
N ILE A 556 56.25 -8.88 -47.82
CA ILE A 556 56.89 -9.79 -48.78
C ILE A 556 56.88 -9.17 -50.18
N PHE A 557 55.71 -8.75 -50.69
CA PHE A 557 55.60 -8.32 -52.08
C PHE A 557 56.22 -6.95 -52.35
N LEU A 558 56.21 -6.02 -51.40
CA LEU A 558 56.74 -4.67 -51.61
C LEU A 558 58.22 -4.65 -52.03
N PRO A 559 59.17 -5.32 -51.33
CA PRO A 559 60.56 -5.39 -51.79
C PRO A 559 60.72 -6.23 -53.06
N LEU A 560 59.98 -7.34 -53.20
CA LEU A 560 60.06 -8.19 -54.40
C LEU A 560 59.61 -7.44 -55.67
N SER A 561 58.49 -6.70 -55.58
CA SER A 561 57.99 -5.86 -56.66
C SER A 561 58.95 -4.73 -57.00
N PHE A 562 59.61 -4.13 -55.99
CA PHE A 562 60.64 -3.13 -56.22
C PHE A 562 61.80 -3.69 -57.04
N PHE A 563 62.40 -4.82 -56.63
CA PHE A 563 63.55 -5.40 -57.34
C PHE A 563 63.18 -5.86 -58.75
N SER A 564 62.02 -6.51 -58.93
CA SER A 564 61.52 -6.91 -60.25
C SER A 564 61.35 -5.68 -61.17
N SER A 565 60.75 -4.61 -60.67
CA SER A 565 60.58 -3.38 -61.44
C SER A 565 61.90 -2.67 -61.70
N TYR A 566 62.85 -2.67 -60.75
CA TYR A 566 64.15 -2.00 -60.89
C TYR A 566 65.01 -2.71 -61.95
N PHE A 567 65.12 -4.04 -61.89
CA PHE A 567 65.85 -4.81 -62.91
C PHE A 567 65.12 -4.89 -64.26
N GLY A 568 63.80 -4.63 -64.28
CA GLY A 568 63.02 -4.52 -65.51
C GLY A 568 63.14 -3.17 -66.23
N GLN A 569 63.89 -2.19 -65.70
CA GLN A 569 64.08 -0.90 -66.35
C GLN A 569 65.03 -1.00 -67.55
N ASN A 570 64.62 -0.38 -68.66
CA ASN A 570 65.46 -0.22 -69.84
C ASN A 570 66.44 0.95 -69.64
N VAL A 571 67.44 0.77 -68.78
CA VAL A 571 68.59 1.68 -68.66
C VAL A 571 69.76 1.17 -69.47
N SER A 572 70.55 2.08 -70.05
CA SER A 572 71.76 1.72 -70.80
C SER A 572 72.74 0.91 -69.96
N ASP A 573 72.82 1.17 -68.65
CA ASP A 573 73.72 0.49 -67.71
C ASP A 573 73.36 -0.99 -67.46
N ILE A 574 72.09 -1.40 -67.67
CA ILE A 574 71.60 -2.77 -67.48
C ILE A 574 71.47 -3.51 -68.83
N THR A 575 71.08 -2.81 -69.89
CA THR A 575 70.79 -3.41 -71.21
C THR A 575 71.96 -3.41 -72.18
N GLY A 576 72.95 -2.53 -71.99
CA GLY A 576 74.09 -2.37 -72.90
C GLY A 576 73.76 -1.67 -74.24
N ASP A 577 72.54 -1.15 -74.42
CA ASP A 577 72.12 -0.39 -75.61
C ASP A 577 72.26 1.11 -75.35
N GLU A 578 73.10 1.79 -76.16
CA GLU A 578 73.35 3.24 -76.07
C GLU A 578 72.12 4.11 -76.37
N LYS A 579 71.06 3.55 -76.96
CA LYS A 579 69.79 4.27 -77.19
C LYS A 579 68.93 4.44 -75.94
N ASN A 580 69.23 3.72 -74.85
CA ASN A 580 68.49 3.79 -73.61
C ASN A 580 69.06 4.87 -72.66
N PRO A 581 68.21 5.59 -71.90
CA PRO A 581 68.67 6.62 -70.97
C PRO A 581 69.54 6.02 -69.84
N THR A 582 70.53 6.79 -69.38
CA THR A 582 71.42 6.39 -68.25
C THR A 582 70.64 6.35 -66.94
N GLU A 583 71.06 5.53 -65.99
CA GLU A 583 70.41 5.41 -64.67
C GLU A 583 70.22 6.77 -63.98
N ALA A 584 71.25 7.62 -64.03
CA ALA A 584 71.20 8.97 -63.43
C ALA A 584 70.15 9.89 -64.07
N GLN A 585 69.78 9.70 -65.33
CA GLN A 585 68.75 10.50 -66.00
C GLN A 585 67.34 10.03 -65.62
N GLN A 586 67.13 8.72 -65.46
CA GLN A 586 65.84 8.20 -65.02
C GLN A 586 65.54 8.61 -63.57
N TRP A 587 66.51 8.52 -62.66
CA TRP A 587 66.32 8.91 -61.26
C TRP A 587 66.10 10.41 -61.04
N LYS A 588 66.60 11.27 -61.92
CA LYS A 588 66.30 12.73 -61.88
C LYS A 588 64.81 13.03 -62.03
N ILE A 589 64.06 12.17 -62.73
CA ILE A 589 62.62 12.31 -62.93
C ILE A 589 61.85 11.42 -61.95
N GLY A 590 62.26 10.15 -61.80
CA GLY A 590 61.58 9.17 -60.95
C GLY A 590 61.63 9.54 -59.46
N GLY A 591 62.76 10.02 -58.95
CA GLY A 591 62.95 10.36 -57.54
C GLY A 591 61.95 11.41 -57.03
N PRO A 592 61.86 12.60 -57.65
CA PRO A 592 60.90 13.64 -57.25
C PRO A 592 59.44 13.21 -57.34
N VAL A 593 59.07 12.43 -58.36
CA VAL A 593 57.70 11.92 -58.52
C VAL A 593 57.35 10.94 -57.40
N SER A 594 58.24 9.99 -57.08
CA SER A 594 58.04 9.07 -55.95
C SER A 594 57.95 9.79 -54.62
N ALA A 595 58.80 10.80 -54.38
CA ALA A 595 58.74 11.61 -53.17
C ALA A 595 57.40 12.36 -53.03
N ALA A 596 56.90 12.95 -54.12
CA ALA A 596 55.61 13.63 -54.12
C ALA A 596 54.45 12.67 -53.80
N VAL A 597 54.46 11.46 -54.38
CA VAL A 597 53.45 10.43 -54.10
C VAL A 597 53.51 9.97 -52.64
N ILE A 598 54.69 9.76 -52.08
CA ILE A 598 54.86 9.35 -50.68
C ILE A 598 54.36 10.44 -49.72
N VAL A 599 54.72 11.71 -49.96
CA VAL A 599 54.26 12.84 -49.14
C VAL A 599 52.73 12.96 -49.20
N LEU A 600 52.13 12.82 -50.39
CA LEU A 600 50.68 12.84 -50.55
C LEU A 600 50.01 11.69 -49.78
N ALA A 601 50.55 10.47 -49.86
CA ALA A 601 50.03 9.32 -49.14
C ALA A 601 50.09 9.51 -47.61
N LEU A 602 51.21 10.05 -47.08
CA LEU A 602 51.35 10.36 -45.66
C LEU A 602 50.39 11.46 -45.20
N LEU A 603 50.14 12.48 -46.02
CA LEU A 603 49.14 13.51 -45.73
C LEU A 603 47.72 12.92 -45.64
N ILE A 604 47.36 12.00 -46.55
CA ILE A 604 46.07 11.30 -46.51
C ILE A 604 45.97 10.43 -45.24
N ALA A 605 47.02 9.68 -44.91
CA ALA A 605 47.05 8.85 -43.69
C ALA A 605 46.91 9.69 -42.41
N TYR A 606 47.63 10.81 -42.33
CA TYR A 606 47.51 11.76 -41.22
C TYR A 606 46.10 12.35 -41.12
N TYR A 607 45.47 12.66 -42.26
CA TYR A 607 44.10 13.17 -42.32
C TYR A 607 43.08 12.15 -41.77
N ILE A 608 43.21 10.88 -42.11
CA ILE A 608 42.30 9.82 -41.64
C ILE A 608 42.46 9.60 -40.12
N ASN A 609 43.68 9.67 -39.59
CA ASN A 609 43.96 9.38 -38.19
C ASN A 609 43.65 10.53 -37.21
N ASN A 610 43.35 11.74 -37.72
CA ASN A 610 42.96 12.92 -36.91
C ASN A 610 41.56 13.44 -37.26
N PRO A 611 40.49 12.74 -36.83
CA PRO A 611 39.10 13.11 -37.13
C PRO A 611 38.66 14.43 -36.47
N ALA A 612 39.39 14.93 -35.46
CA ALA A 612 39.09 16.20 -34.77
C ALA A 612 39.60 17.46 -35.49
N SER A 613 40.25 17.34 -36.65
CA SER A 613 40.65 18.50 -37.44
C SER A 613 39.42 19.25 -37.99
N ARG A 614 39.42 20.60 -37.95
CA ARG A 614 38.28 21.50 -38.29
C ARG A 614 37.65 21.29 -39.68
N LEU A 615 38.21 20.44 -40.54
CA LEU A 615 37.72 20.13 -41.87
C LEU A 615 36.65 19.01 -41.90
N TRP A 616 36.57 18.13 -40.89
CA TRP A 616 35.52 17.10 -40.79
C TRP A 616 34.14 17.66 -40.37
N VAL A 617 34.09 18.90 -39.87
CA VAL A 617 32.86 19.58 -39.41
C VAL A 617 31.85 19.82 -40.53
N TRP A 618 32.26 19.78 -41.80
CA TRP A 618 31.38 20.11 -42.93
C TRP A 618 30.54 18.96 -43.47
N LYS A 619 30.60 17.75 -42.90
CA LYS A 619 29.83 16.59 -43.39
C LYS A 619 29.09 15.80 -42.31
N GLN A 620 28.55 16.51 -41.31
CA GLN A 620 27.52 15.97 -40.42
C GLN A 620 26.25 16.85 -40.45
N LYS A 621 25.82 17.23 -41.66
CA LYS A 621 24.47 17.75 -41.93
C LYS A 621 23.83 16.92 -43.04
N ARG A 622 23.22 15.80 -42.66
CA ARG A 622 21.97 15.24 -43.20
C ARG A 622 21.74 13.82 -42.68
N GLY A 623 20.69 13.68 -41.88
CA GLY A 623 20.17 12.42 -41.35
C GLY A 623 19.27 12.73 -40.16
N ASN A 624 17.99 12.99 -40.45
CA ASN A 624 16.90 13.31 -39.53
C ASN A 624 17.02 12.68 -38.13
N GLU A 625 17.47 13.45 -37.15
CA GLU A 625 16.87 13.42 -35.83
C GLU A 625 15.58 14.25 -35.92
N VAL A 626 14.45 13.56 -35.75
CA VAL A 626 13.21 14.21 -35.35
C VAL A 626 13.49 14.75 -33.95
N SER A 627 13.77 16.03 -33.87
CA SER A 627 13.81 16.81 -32.64
C SER A 627 12.46 16.74 -31.94
N ILE A 628 12.33 15.84 -30.97
CA ILE A 628 11.43 16.02 -29.82
C ILE A 628 12.13 17.07 -28.94
N ASP A 629 11.99 18.34 -29.30
CA ASP A 629 12.38 19.49 -28.46
C ASP A 629 11.70 20.79 -28.94
N ARG A 630 10.52 20.67 -29.56
CA ARG A 630 9.61 21.79 -29.82
C ARG A 630 8.18 21.39 -29.50
N MET A 631 7.89 21.23 -28.22
CA MET A 631 6.57 21.49 -27.63
C MET A 631 6.71 22.00 -26.18
N GLU A 632 7.64 22.92 -25.94
CA GLU A 632 7.74 23.63 -24.66
C GLU A 632 7.64 25.17 -24.80
N GLU A 633 7.14 25.68 -25.94
CA GLU A 633 7.02 27.13 -26.14
C GLU A 633 5.78 27.56 -26.95
N LEU A 634 4.66 26.83 -26.76
CA LEU A 634 3.32 27.32 -27.13
C LEU A 634 2.30 26.96 -26.05
N GLU A 635 2.58 27.36 -24.81
CA GLU A 635 1.55 27.81 -23.86
C GLU A 635 2.14 29.01 -23.09
N VAL A 636 1.91 30.20 -23.64
CA VAL A 636 1.74 31.43 -22.86
C VAL A 636 0.25 31.61 -22.63
#